data_AF-A0A3M1E4M9-F1
#
_entry.id   AF-A0A3M1E4M9-F1
#
_cell.length_a   1.000
_cell.length_b   1.000
_cell.length_c   1.000
_cell.angle_alpha   90.00
_cell.angle_beta   90.00
_cell.angle_gamma   90.00
#
_symmetry.space_group_name_H-M   'P 1'
#
loop_
_entity.id
_entity.type
_entity.pdbx_description
1 polymer ?
#
loop_
_entity_poly.entity_id
_entity_poly.type
_entity_poly.pdbx_seq_one_letter_code
_entity_poly.pdbx_strand_id
1 'polypeptide(L)'
;RGHLRSAEDVRRYVPILLILPNGILAEQTLEVYEDQIRESLLMQRLPGVREEMIPALLDRVVRGISVQAGGRKGEGKETVYLLERKGMLVFAGGGAQERERIEAVLTAHDYPFQHVRGVPATRIEFDKAMISIVLNVGGLIHTVKPDGELIDLRMGDLCKDPTKHEFVTRITRAVFDVGKAIGAYPPEATYEEIWAKHRNTILAHAGHVTSSLKSFRDALAHGLHSVRLFPNEEWILTPLCRYAARAGMPEEERLFRSLKRDVQAAMARAIRRRDRADAAREDGARPMNLAAQRNISVELFETGSDDVVLVGTMLDNEHLIKLEVTVYLPDEQITRSRLSMVRVPFPVCREVESLAERLVGLRIQRGVLNEIHHRVGGKVGCSHIKELAINIVYFVASYLVRRRAGVDPAGMEFALKPPEERFVLTRDWLRDSCLAYCQTTPMGLDEQFGIRRLGEAHTHPVPLGDYEPSLGVLLRDRAERFGDRVYLTWREGEKVRSLTWADFGRTVMTIASHLVAEGIRPGDRIAVLSENRAEMFQFELAVMAIGAVDVPIFAGYPPRQLAYILNHARPRWLIVSGKHQLDKVDRSAFPWIQRYVCMDADEQTEAWGAIPFATLTETGRGDKAERDRRIESVRPDDECMVMYTSGTTGPPKGVRLRHRNLISQQKALSLLWDVNENDVFLSYLPWHHSFGGLFERFMTLYNGCTFCLDDSRGRDVDRMIDNWRRYDPSLFFSVPRVHDLLLSRCREEREVERIVFGGRLRFVFTAGAPLPAKLEAYYREHHIPVLEGWGLTETSPCVTVTTLDGRWKSGYVGRPIPGVSVRLSPDQEILVKGPNVMIGYLHDEEATSHVLDADGWFRTGDLGEFTDEGLRILGRKDGAFKLTNGEKVHPQRIENLLVNESPWIRQAVVVGSGKDFVAALIYPDKVRLGEWANEHDVPRERMFDDPAVRELFAEELARLNPLIEVKYHRVRRAVLIEHEPTLADGELTPSGKLIRQAVFDRHRERIEAMFAPDPASFVVDVPQTQLQKV
;
A
#
# COMPACT_ATOMS: atom_id res chain seq x y z
N ARG A 1 13.59 -30.41 -45.70
CA ARG A 1 14.58 -30.11 -46.77
C ARG A 1 14.66 -31.21 -47.85
N GLY A 2 13.63 -32.06 -48.05
CA GLY A 2 13.59 -33.04 -49.16
C GLY A 2 14.56 -34.23 -49.07
N HIS A 3 15.14 -34.48 -47.90
CA HIS A 3 16.11 -35.56 -47.65
C HIS A 3 15.48 -36.87 -47.16
N LEU A 4 14.22 -36.83 -46.71
CA LEU A 4 13.46 -38.02 -46.31
C LEU A 4 12.56 -38.37 -47.49
N ARG A 5 12.94 -39.36 -48.30
CA ARG A 5 12.22 -39.77 -49.51
C ARG A 5 11.66 -41.18 -49.41
N SER A 6 12.00 -41.93 -48.36
CA SER A 6 11.55 -43.28 -48.07
C SER A 6 11.55 -43.55 -46.56
N ALA A 7 10.86 -44.60 -46.12
CA ALA A 7 10.93 -45.10 -44.75
C ALA A 7 12.36 -45.50 -44.34
N GLU A 8 13.19 -45.92 -45.30
CA GLU A 8 14.61 -46.23 -45.06
C GLU A 8 15.45 -44.97 -44.86
N ASP A 9 15.15 -43.87 -45.57
CA ASP A 9 15.76 -42.57 -45.31
C ASP A 9 15.41 -42.06 -43.90
N VAL A 10 14.18 -42.32 -43.44
CA VAL A 10 13.78 -42.03 -42.06
C VAL A 10 14.65 -42.82 -41.08
N ARG A 11 14.79 -44.12 -41.28
CA ARG A 11 15.68 -44.95 -40.43
C ARG A 11 17.17 -44.60 -40.59
N ARG A 12 17.56 -43.91 -41.65
CA ARG A 12 18.98 -43.57 -41.87
C ARG A 12 19.36 -42.18 -41.36
N TYR A 13 18.43 -41.23 -41.42
CA TYR A 13 18.71 -39.81 -41.21
C TYR A 13 17.91 -39.17 -40.07
N VAL A 14 16.83 -39.81 -39.58
CA VAL A 14 16.10 -39.32 -38.41
C VAL A 14 16.76 -39.88 -37.15
N PRO A 15 17.17 -39.02 -36.20
CA PRO A 15 17.78 -39.45 -34.95
C PRO A 15 16.79 -40.21 -34.07
N ILE A 16 17.32 -41.09 -33.22
CA ILE A 16 16.55 -41.81 -32.21
C ILE A 16 16.11 -40.81 -31.13
N LEU A 17 14.79 -40.71 -30.91
CA LEU A 17 14.19 -39.88 -29.88
C LEU A 17 14.05 -40.69 -28.59
N LEU A 18 14.96 -40.46 -27.63
CA LEU A 18 14.84 -41.00 -26.28
C LEU A 18 13.83 -40.17 -25.47
N ILE A 19 12.69 -40.77 -25.15
CA ILE A 19 11.66 -40.14 -24.31
C ILE A 19 11.78 -40.64 -22.87
N LEU A 20 11.99 -39.68 -21.96
CA LEU A 20 12.22 -39.87 -20.53
C LEU A 20 10.89 -40.17 -19.80
N PRO A 21 10.76 -41.27 -19.03
CA PRO A 21 9.58 -41.55 -18.25
C PRO A 21 9.67 -40.84 -16.91
N ASN A 22 8.83 -39.83 -16.74
CA ASN A 22 8.14 -39.63 -15.46
C ASN A 22 6.70 -40.20 -15.50
N GLY A 23 6.42 -41.07 -16.47
CA GLY A 23 5.14 -41.79 -16.57
C GLY A 23 5.29 -42.99 -17.50
N ILE A 24 4.63 -44.10 -17.16
CA ILE A 24 4.55 -45.27 -18.04
C ILE A 24 3.76 -44.82 -19.28
N LEU A 25 4.42 -44.72 -20.43
CA LEU A 25 3.72 -44.50 -21.71
C LEU A 25 2.86 -45.74 -22.00
N ALA A 26 1.53 -45.61 -21.98
CA ALA A 26 0.63 -46.65 -22.45
C ALA A 26 0.66 -46.70 -24.01
N GLU A 27 0.30 -47.84 -24.61
CA GLU A 27 0.18 -47.98 -26.09
C GLU A 27 -0.66 -46.86 -26.73
N GLN A 28 -1.69 -46.38 -26.02
CA GLN A 28 -2.56 -45.29 -26.45
C GLN A 28 -1.84 -43.95 -26.71
N THR A 29 -0.67 -43.69 -26.11
CA THR A 29 0.07 -42.43 -26.38
C THR A 29 0.86 -42.51 -27.68
N LEU A 30 1.27 -43.71 -28.12
CA LEU A 30 1.86 -43.89 -29.45
C LEU A 30 0.80 -43.69 -30.53
N GLU A 31 -0.44 -44.14 -30.30
CA GLU A 31 -1.58 -43.86 -31.18
C GLU A 31 -1.85 -42.35 -31.27
N VAL A 32 -1.78 -41.60 -30.16
CA VAL A 32 -1.91 -40.14 -30.17
C VAL A 32 -0.80 -39.45 -30.96
N TYR A 33 0.45 -39.92 -30.86
CA TYR A 33 1.54 -39.39 -31.67
C TYR A 33 1.40 -39.76 -33.14
N GLU A 34 0.95 -40.97 -33.44
CA GLU A 34 0.61 -41.41 -34.78
C GLU A 34 -0.48 -40.52 -35.38
N ASP A 35 -1.55 -40.26 -34.64
CA ASP A 35 -2.66 -39.40 -35.04
C ASP A 35 -2.22 -37.95 -35.24
N GLN A 36 -1.37 -37.41 -34.37
CA GLN A 36 -0.82 -36.06 -34.53
C GLN A 36 0.11 -35.94 -35.76
N ILE A 37 0.88 -36.99 -36.06
CA ILE A 37 1.72 -37.02 -37.27
C ILE A 37 0.82 -37.11 -38.51
N ARG A 38 -0.23 -37.95 -38.48
CA ARG A 38 -1.23 -38.09 -39.56
C ARG A 38 -2.01 -36.79 -39.78
N GLU A 39 -2.43 -36.12 -38.71
CA GLU A 39 -3.14 -34.85 -38.74
C GLU A 39 -2.23 -33.73 -39.27
N SER A 40 -0.96 -33.71 -38.88
CA SER A 40 0.03 -32.78 -39.42
C SER A 40 0.34 -33.00 -40.90
N LEU A 41 0.24 -34.26 -41.37
CA LEU A 41 0.31 -34.64 -42.78
C LEU A 41 -0.92 -34.15 -43.56
N LEU A 42 -2.12 -34.37 -43.02
CA LEU A 42 -3.40 -33.88 -43.56
C LEU A 42 -3.41 -32.35 -43.70
N MET A 43 -2.86 -31.65 -42.71
CA MET A 43 -2.72 -30.20 -42.70
C MET A 43 -1.53 -29.69 -43.54
N GLN A 44 -0.84 -30.57 -44.29
CA GLN A 44 0.34 -30.28 -45.11
C GLN A 44 1.50 -29.59 -44.36
N ARG A 45 1.57 -29.74 -43.04
CA ARG A 45 2.59 -29.11 -42.18
C ARG A 45 3.95 -29.82 -42.24
N LEU A 46 4.00 -31.03 -42.79
CA LEU A 46 5.21 -31.85 -42.95
C LEU A 46 5.51 -32.14 -44.44
N PRO A 47 5.94 -31.14 -45.23
CA PRO A 47 6.17 -31.30 -46.66
C PRO A 47 7.28 -32.33 -46.96
N GLY A 48 6.89 -33.44 -47.60
CA GLY A 48 7.78 -34.52 -48.04
C GLY A 48 7.76 -35.79 -47.20
N VAL A 49 7.07 -35.79 -46.05
CA VAL A 49 6.76 -37.03 -45.31
C VAL A 49 5.53 -37.66 -45.96
N ARG A 50 5.56 -38.97 -46.23
CA ARG A 50 4.42 -39.73 -46.75
C ARG A 50 3.90 -40.69 -45.69
N GLU A 51 2.63 -41.08 -45.80
CA GLU A 51 1.96 -41.94 -44.82
C GLU A 51 2.70 -43.28 -44.58
N GLU A 52 3.27 -43.85 -45.65
CA GLU A 52 4.14 -45.04 -45.62
C GLU A 52 5.42 -44.89 -44.76
N MET A 53 5.82 -43.66 -44.42
CA MET A 53 7.00 -43.37 -43.60
C MET A 53 6.68 -43.27 -42.10
N ILE A 54 5.41 -43.18 -41.72
CA ILE A 54 4.96 -43.02 -40.33
C ILE A 54 5.43 -44.17 -39.42
N PRO A 55 5.34 -45.46 -39.82
CA PRO A 55 5.83 -46.55 -38.98
C PRO A 55 7.34 -46.46 -38.71
N ALA A 56 8.13 -45.99 -39.69
CA ALA A 56 9.56 -45.78 -39.52
C ALA A 56 9.90 -44.55 -38.65
N LEU A 57 9.02 -43.55 -38.60
CA LEU A 57 9.15 -42.41 -37.68
C LEU A 57 8.82 -42.82 -36.24
N LEU A 58 7.81 -43.67 -36.05
CA LEU A 58 7.45 -44.22 -34.74
C LEU A 58 8.51 -45.19 -34.21
N ASP A 59 9.11 -46.01 -35.08
CA ASP A 59 10.26 -46.89 -34.77
C ASP A 59 11.49 -46.11 -34.26
N ARG A 60 11.59 -44.82 -34.58
CA ARG A 60 12.66 -43.94 -34.12
C ARG A 60 12.43 -43.39 -32.71
N VAL A 61 11.27 -43.62 -32.12
CA VAL A 61 10.95 -43.21 -30.74
C VAL A 61 11.32 -44.35 -29.77
N VAL A 62 12.34 -44.13 -28.95
CA VAL A 62 12.81 -45.07 -27.93
C VAL A 62 12.40 -44.58 -26.54
N ARG A 63 11.76 -45.44 -25.74
CA ARG A 63 11.43 -45.13 -24.34
C ARG A 63 12.68 -45.33 -23.49
N GLY A 64 13.22 -44.30 -22.83
CA GLY A 64 14.44 -44.45 -22.01
C GLY A 64 14.53 -43.50 -20.82
N ILE A 65 14.98 -44.02 -19.67
CA ILE A 65 14.94 -43.35 -18.35
C ILE A 65 16.00 -42.25 -18.21
N SER A 66 15.59 -41.05 -17.80
CA SER A 66 16.48 -40.03 -17.23
C SER A 66 16.13 -39.88 -15.77
N VAL A 67 17.08 -40.24 -14.91
CA VAL A 67 17.01 -39.89 -13.50
C VAL A 67 17.87 -38.65 -13.31
N GLN A 68 17.23 -37.48 -13.29
CA GLN A 68 17.85 -36.29 -12.72
C GLN A 68 17.61 -36.32 -11.21
N ALA A 69 18.46 -37.02 -10.46
CA ALA A 69 18.33 -37.12 -9.02
C ALA A 69 18.67 -35.78 -8.34
N GLY A 70 17.66 -34.95 -8.09
CA GLY A 70 17.76 -33.74 -7.27
C GLY A 70 18.49 -34.02 -5.96
N GLY A 71 19.40 -33.13 -5.56
CA GLY A 71 20.20 -33.25 -4.34
C GLY A 71 20.19 -32.01 -3.48
N ARG A 72 20.07 -32.24 -2.17
CA ARG A 72 20.46 -31.27 -1.14
C ARG A 72 21.94 -30.89 -1.31
N LYS A 73 22.25 -29.63 -0.98
CA LYS A 73 23.58 -29.01 -1.02
C LYS A 73 24.66 -29.89 -0.36
N GLY A 74 25.80 -30.00 -1.04
CA GLY A 74 27.05 -30.55 -0.50
C GLY A 74 27.24 -32.02 -0.85
N GLU A 75 28.30 -32.31 -1.62
CA GLU A 75 28.73 -33.62 -2.16
C GLU A 75 28.21 -33.91 -3.57
N GLY A 76 29.18 -34.11 -4.49
CA GLY A 76 28.99 -34.16 -5.94
C GLY A 76 27.99 -35.21 -6.38
N LYS A 77 27.11 -34.84 -7.33
CA LYS A 77 26.14 -35.75 -7.92
C LYS A 77 26.49 -36.05 -9.38
N GLU A 78 26.55 -37.33 -9.70
CA GLU A 78 27.04 -37.87 -10.96
C GLU A 78 25.92 -37.95 -12.01
N THR A 79 26.01 -37.11 -13.04
CA THR A 79 25.05 -37.03 -14.16
C THR A 79 25.37 -38.06 -15.24
N VAL A 80 24.35 -38.77 -15.73
CA VAL A 80 24.47 -39.64 -16.92
C VAL A 80 24.17 -38.89 -18.21
N TYR A 81 25.08 -38.98 -19.18
CA TYR A 81 24.89 -38.43 -20.53
C TYR A 81 24.80 -39.56 -21.56
N LEU A 82 23.71 -39.58 -22.31
CA LEU A 82 23.50 -40.48 -23.46
C LEU A 82 23.59 -39.64 -24.74
N LEU A 83 24.47 -40.05 -25.65
CA LEU A 83 24.67 -39.41 -26.95
C LEU A 83 24.45 -40.44 -28.06
N GLU A 84 23.57 -40.16 -29.00
CA GLU A 84 23.40 -41.01 -30.18
C GLU A 84 24.50 -40.70 -31.21
N ARG A 85 25.21 -41.72 -31.69
CA ARG A 85 26.19 -41.58 -32.76
C ARG A 85 26.06 -42.73 -33.75
N LYS A 86 25.62 -42.42 -34.98
CA LYS A 86 25.45 -43.37 -36.10
C LYS A 86 24.55 -44.57 -35.74
N GLY A 87 23.41 -44.32 -35.09
CA GLY A 87 22.44 -45.36 -34.71
C GLY A 87 22.87 -46.23 -33.52
N MET A 88 23.89 -45.80 -32.77
CA MET A 88 24.37 -46.47 -31.56
C MET A 88 24.34 -45.48 -30.39
N LEU A 89 23.83 -45.91 -29.23
CA LEU A 89 23.79 -45.07 -28.03
C LEU A 89 25.12 -45.16 -27.27
N VAL A 90 25.76 -44.02 -27.05
CA VAL A 90 27.07 -43.91 -26.40
C VAL A 90 26.91 -43.24 -25.04
N PHE A 91 27.29 -43.96 -23.98
CA PHE A 91 27.19 -43.51 -22.58
C PHE A 91 28.44 -42.78 -22.12
N ALA A 92 28.35 -41.53 -21.64
CA ALA A 92 29.51 -40.66 -21.41
C ALA A 92 29.85 -40.29 -19.93
N GLY A 93 29.13 -40.80 -18.92
CA GLY A 93 29.47 -40.57 -17.49
C GLY A 93 28.31 -40.91 -16.54
N GLY A 94 28.52 -40.92 -15.23
CA GLY A 94 27.49 -41.12 -14.18
C GLY A 94 27.80 -42.23 -13.17
N GLY A 95 27.10 -42.24 -12.03
CA GLY A 95 27.36 -43.15 -10.91
C GLY A 95 26.99 -44.60 -11.17
N ALA A 96 27.72 -45.53 -10.54
CA ALA A 96 27.67 -46.97 -10.83
C ALA A 96 26.25 -47.58 -10.76
N GLN A 97 25.43 -47.11 -9.82
CA GLN A 97 24.09 -47.65 -9.57
C GLN A 97 23.04 -47.18 -10.60
N GLU A 98 23.17 -45.94 -11.10
CA GLU A 98 22.30 -45.41 -12.16
C GLU A 98 22.67 -46.00 -13.53
N ARG A 99 23.95 -46.29 -13.73
CA ARG A 99 24.49 -46.93 -14.93
C ARG A 99 23.92 -48.34 -15.15
N GLU A 100 23.93 -49.19 -14.12
CA GLU A 100 23.38 -50.56 -14.19
C GLU A 100 21.89 -50.58 -14.54
N ARG A 101 21.12 -49.61 -14.05
CA ARG A 101 19.68 -49.50 -14.36
C ARG A 101 19.40 -49.18 -15.83
N ILE A 102 20.18 -48.28 -16.44
CA ILE A 102 19.99 -47.90 -17.84
C ILE A 102 20.44 -49.02 -18.79
N GLU A 103 21.52 -49.72 -18.46
CA GLU A 103 22.01 -50.89 -19.21
C GLU A 103 20.95 -52.01 -19.28
N ALA A 104 20.26 -52.27 -18.16
CA ALA A 104 19.19 -53.27 -18.12
C ALA A 104 18.03 -52.94 -19.06
N VAL A 105 17.63 -51.66 -19.17
CA VAL A 105 16.52 -51.23 -20.04
C VAL A 105 16.88 -51.30 -21.52
N LEU A 106 18.07 -50.84 -21.89
CA LEU A 106 18.54 -50.86 -23.29
C LEU A 106 18.73 -52.29 -23.81
N THR A 107 19.23 -53.19 -22.95
CA THR A 107 19.40 -54.62 -23.27
C THR A 107 18.04 -55.31 -23.42
N ALA A 108 17.05 -54.98 -22.59
CA ALA A 108 15.71 -55.59 -22.66
C ALA A 108 14.92 -55.25 -23.94
N HIS A 109 15.36 -54.23 -24.70
CA HIS A 109 14.69 -53.79 -25.93
C HIS A 109 15.62 -53.91 -27.17
N ASP A 110 16.69 -54.72 -27.08
CA ASP A 110 17.65 -55.00 -28.16
C ASP A 110 18.30 -53.77 -28.82
N TYR A 111 18.44 -52.65 -28.09
CA TYR A 111 19.10 -51.46 -28.62
C TYR A 111 20.64 -51.58 -28.55
N PRO A 112 21.38 -51.38 -29.65
CA PRO A 112 22.84 -51.43 -29.64
C PRO A 112 23.45 -50.22 -28.90
N PHE A 113 24.24 -50.47 -27.87
CA PHE A 113 24.91 -49.43 -27.06
C PHE A 113 26.40 -49.73 -26.82
N GLN A 114 27.18 -48.67 -26.53
CA GLN A 114 28.61 -48.76 -26.22
C GLN A 114 28.99 -47.88 -25.02
N HIS A 115 29.86 -48.39 -24.14
CA HIS A 115 30.42 -47.60 -23.02
C HIS A 115 31.56 -46.68 -23.44
N VAL A 116 31.53 -45.43 -22.99
CA VAL A 116 32.74 -44.63 -22.83
C VAL A 116 33.24 -44.86 -21.40
N ARG A 117 34.27 -45.69 -21.22
CA ARG A 117 34.97 -45.78 -19.94
C ARG A 117 35.95 -44.61 -19.83
N GLY A 118 35.91 -43.85 -18.73
CA GLY A 118 36.99 -42.94 -18.33
C GLY A 118 36.85 -41.44 -18.66
N VAL A 119 35.67 -40.90 -18.94
CA VAL A 119 35.49 -39.44 -19.14
C VAL A 119 34.71 -38.82 -17.96
N PRO A 120 35.32 -37.93 -17.15
CA PRO A 120 34.63 -37.25 -16.05
C PRO A 120 33.51 -36.32 -16.57
N ALA A 121 32.36 -36.26 -15.86
CA ALA A 121 31.26 -35.33 -16.19
C ALA A 121 31.71 -33.86 -16.21
N THR A 122 32.70 -33.52 -15.39
CA THR A 122 33.37 -32.22 -15.36
C THR A 122 34.03 -31.86 -16.70
N ARG A 123 34.48 -32.83 -17.51
CA ARG A 123 35.05 -32.57 -18.84
C ARG A 123 34.05 -31.90 -19.78
N ILE A 124 32.80 -32.35 -19.76
CA ILE A 124 31.73 -31.86 -20.64
C ILE A 124 31.39 -30.41 -20.29
N GLU A 125 31.42 -30.04 -19.00
CA GLU A 125 31.20 -28.68 -18.55
C GLU A 125 32.29 -27.72 -19.05
N PHE A 126 33.55 -28.13 -18.97
CA PHE A 126 34.68 -27.32 -19.41
C PHE A 126 34.80 -27.22 -20.94
N ASP A 127 34.46 -28.29 -21.66
CA ASP A 127 34.36 -28.27 -23.12
C ASP A 127 33.26 -27.27 -23.59
N LYS A 128 32.10 -27.27 -22.93
CA LYS A 128 31.04 -26.27 -23.18
C LYS A 128 31.48 -24.85 -22.82
N ALA A 129 32.24 -24.70 -21.73
CA ALA A 129 32.76 -23.41 -21.31
C ALA A 129 33.71 -22.78 -22.33
N MET A 130 34.59 -23.58 -22.92
CA MET A 130 35.49 -23.09 -23.98
C MET A 130 34.74 -22.57 -25.19
N ILE A 131 33.69 -23.25 -25.64
CA ILE A 131 32.87 -22.82 -26.78
C ILE A 131 32.07 -21.55 -26.43
N SER A 132 31.38 -21.55 -25.28
CA SER A 132 30.48 -20.46 -24.90
C SER A 132 31.21 -19.15 -24.62
N ILE A 133 32.41 -19.19 -24.02
CA ILE A 133 33.22 -17.99 -23.80
C ILE A 133 33.62 -17.31 -25.11
N VAL A 134 33.99 -18.09 -26.13
CA VAL A 134 34.40 -17.51 -27.41
C VAL A 134 33.20 -16.93 -28.15
N LEU A 135 32.08 -17.65 -28.18
CA LEU A 135 30.89 -17.25 -28.93
C LEU A 135 30.11 -16.10 -28.27
N ASN A 136 29.96 -16.12 -26.94
CA ASN A 136 29.06 -15.21 -26.23
C ASN A 136 29.84 -14.08 -25.54
N VAL A 137 30.85 -14.43 -24.72
CA VAL A 137 31.63 -13.43 -23.96
C VAL A 137 32.55 -12.63 -24.90
N GLY A 138 33.34 -13.31 -25.73
CA GLY A 138 34.17 -12.68 -26.75
C GLY A 138 33.34 -11.93 -27.79
N GLY A 139 32.21 -12.52 -28.19
CA GLY A 139 31.24 -11.89 -29.09
C GLY A 139 30.83 -10.52 -28.58
N LEU A 140 30.28 -10.45 -27.37
CA LEU A 140 29.73 -9.22 -26.79
C LEU A 140 30.78 -8.13 -26.53
N ILE A 141 32.01 -8.51 -26.15
CA ILE A 141 33.11 -7.55 -25.95
C ILE A 141 33.53 -6.92 -27.29
N HIS A 142 33.51 -7.69 -28.39
CA HIS A 142 34.02 -7.25 -29.68
C HIS A 142 32.95 -6.74 -30.65
N THR A 143 31.67 -7.06 -30.43
CA THR A 143 30.56 -6.46 -31.19
C THR A 143 30.27 -5.02 -30.80
N VAL A 144 30.71 -4.56 -29.62
CA VAL A 144 30.54 -3.15 -29.20
C VAL A 144 31.84 -2.37 -29.41
N LYS A 145 31.85 -1.46 -30.38
CA LYS A 145 32.98 -0.56 -30.65
C LYS A 145 33.25 0.39 -29.46
N PRO A 146 34.45 0.99 -29.35
CA PRO A 146 34.77 1.93 -28.28
C PRO A 146 33.81 3.13 -28.17
N ASP A 147 33.24 3.55 -29.30
CA ASP A 147 32.26 4.63 -29.40
C ASP A 147 30.81 4.18 -29.12
N GLY A 148 30.62 2.91 -28.75
CA GLY A 148 29.34 2.30 -28.39
C GLY A 148 28.53 1.76 -29.56
N GLU A 149 29.04 1.79 -30.79
CA GLU A 149 28.33 1.24 -31.96
C GLU A 149 28.35 -0.30 -31.94
N LEU A 150 27.23 -0.93 -32.32
CA LEU A 150 27.10 -2.37 -32.46
C LEU A 150 27.47 -2.82 -33.88
N ILE A 151 28.30 -3.86 -33.99
CA ILE A 151 28.59 -4.56 -35.24
C ILE A 151 28.13 -6.02 -35.15
N ASP A 152 27.62 -6.55 -36.25
CA ASP A 152 27.25 -7.96 -36.33
C ASP A 152 28.53 -8.82 -36.51
N LEU A 153 28.82 -9.67 -35.52
CA LEU A 153 29.86 -10.70 -35.60
C LEU A 153 29.20 -12.08 -35.72
N ARG A 154 29.65 -12.89 -36.68
CA ARG A 154 29.25 -14.29 -36.83
C ARG A 154 30.06 -15.20 -35.92
N MET A 155 29.54 -16.39 -35.64
CA MET A 155 30.09 -17.36 -34.67
C MET A 155 31.59 -17.68 -34.87
N GLY A 156 32.09 -17.65 -36.11
CA GLY A 156 33.48 -17.98 -36.41
C GLY A 156 34.43 -16.79 -36.55
N ASP A 157 33.93 -15.56 -36.49
CA ASP A 157 34.69 -14.38 -36.87
C ASP A 157 35.84 -14.11 -35.88
N LEU A 158 35.59 -14.32 -34.59
CA LEU A 158 36.60 -14.21 -33.53
C LEU A 158 37.75 -15.22 -33.67
N CYS A 159 37.47 -16.43 -34.17
CA CYS A 159 38.49 -17.47 -34.37
C CYS A 159 39.27 -17.31 -35.68
N LYS A 160 38.75 -16.50 -36.62
CA LYS A 160 39.35 -16.22 -37.93
C LYS A 160 40.15 -14.92 -37.95
N ASP A 161 39.79 -13.95 -37.11
CA ASP A 161 40.50 -12.67 -37.00
C ASP A 161 41.88 -12.86 -36.34
N PRO A 162 42.99 -12.64 -37.08
CA PRO A 162 44.33 -12.79 -36.54
C PRO A 162 44.60 -11.88 -35.34
N THR A 163 43.94 -10.71 -35.29
CA THR A 163 44.11 -9.73 -34.20
C THR A 163 43.46 -10.16 -32.88
N LYS A 164 42.53 -11.14 -32.93
CA LYS A 164 41.83 -11.68 -31.76
C LYS A 164 42.39 -13.03 -31.30
N HIS A 165 43.36 -13.57 -32.04
CA HIS A 165 43.94 -14.89 -31.77
C HIS A 165 44.54 -14.99 -30.37
N GLU A 166 45.25 -13.95 -29.93
CA GLU A 166 45.86 -13.88 -28.60
C GLU A 166 44.79 -13.92 -27.50
N PHE A 167 43.72 -13.13 -27.65
CA PHE A 167 42.60 -13.09 -26.70
C PHE A 167 41.90 -14.45 -26.60
N VAL A 168 41.53 -15.03 -27.73
CA VAL A 168 40.84 -16.33 -27.78
C VAL A 168 41.71 -17.41 -27.14
N THR A 169 42.99 -17.45 -27.49
CA THR A 169 43.94 -18.43 -26.96
C THR A 169 44.14 -18.26 -25.46
N ARG A 170 44.31 -17.03 -24.98
CA ARG A 170 44.52 -16.76 -23.55
C ARG A 170 43.38 -17.26 -22.68
N ILE A 171 42.13 -17.04 -23.09
CA ILE A 171 40.97 -17.38 -22.26
C ILE A 171 40.64 -18.87 -22.35
N THR A 172 40.68 -19.44 -23.56
CA THR A 172 40.40 -20.87 -23.74
C THR A 172 41.48 -21.73 -23.09
N ARG A 173 42.75 -21.28 -23.12
CA ARG A 173 43.83 -21.92 -22.38
C ARG A 173 43.61 -21.83 -20.86
N ALA A 174 43.24 -20.68 -20.32
CA ALA A 174 42.90 -20.55 -18.90
C ALA A 174 41.73 -21.47 -18.47
N VAL A 175 40.69 -21.62 -19.31
CA VAL A 175 39.60 -22.58 -19.05
C VAL A 175 40.13 -24.01 -19.06
N PHE A 176 40.97 -24.36 -20.03
CA PHE A 176 41.59 -25.68 -20.10
C PHE A 176 42.47 -25.97 -18.88
N ASP A 177 43.34 -25.04 -18.48
CA ASP A 177 44.27 -25.21 -17.37
C ASP A 177 43.53 -25.39 -16.03
N VAL A 178 42.48 -24.59 -15.79
CA VAL A 178 41.60 -24.77 -14.62
C VAL A 178 40.89 -26.12 -14.67
N GLY A 179 40.40 -26.53 -15.84
CA GLY A 179 39.80 -27.85 -16.03
C GLY A 179 40.78 -28.98 -15.75
N LYS A 180 42.04 -28.84 -16.18
CA LYS A 180 43.10 -29.83 -15.95
C LYS A 180 43.46 -29.92 -14.47
N ALA A 181 43.57 -28.78 -13.78
CA ALA A 181 43.88 -28.71 -12.36
C ALA A 181 42.82 -29.38 -11.47
N ILE A 182 41.54 -29.34 -11.87
CA ILE A 182 40.45 -29.99 -11.14
C ILE A 182 40.14 -31.42 -11.64
N GLY A 183 40.98 -31.98 -12.52
CA GLY A 183 40.84 -33.35 -13.03
C GLY A 183 39.74 -33.56 -14.08
N ALA A 184 39.26 -32.50 -14.73
CA ALA A 184 38.30 -32.61 -15.84
C ALA A 184 38.95 -33.18 -17.12
N TYR A 185 40.25 -32.98 -17.31
CA TYR A 185 41.02 -33.54 -18.42
C TYR A 185 42.07 -34.54 -17.91
N PRO A 186 42.40 -35.59 -18.69
CA PRO A 186 43.49 -36.49 -18.37
C PRO A 186 44.84 -35.77 -18.22
N PRO A 187 45.77 -36.24 -17.38
CA PRO A 187 47.08 -35.61 -17.19
C PRO A 187 47.87 -35.40 -18.50
N GLU A 188 47.74 -36.35 -19.44
CA GLU A 188 48.39 -36.35 -20.75
C GLU A 188 47.73 -35.43 -21.79
N ALA A 189 46.51 -34.95 -21.53
CA ALA A 189 45.81 -34.09 -22.47
C ALA A 189 46.56 -32.76 -22.64
N THR A 190 46.71 -32.33 -23.89
CA THR A 190 47.29 -31.02 -24.25
C THR A 190 46.19 -30.03 -24.64
N TYR A 191 46.42 -28.75 -24.40
CA TYR A 191 45.48 -27.70 -24.81
C TYR A 191 45.29 -27.70 -26.32
N GLU A 192 46.37 -27.88 -27.08
CA GLU A 192 46.40 -27.84 -28.54
C GLU A 192 45.44 -28.87 -29.13
N GLU A 193 45.40 -30.09 -28.58
CA GLU A 193 44.51 -31.16 -29.04
C GLU A 193 43.04 -30.88 -28.72
N ILE A 194 42.73 -30.47 -27.48
CA ILE A 194 41.36 -30.21 -27.06
C ILE A 194 40.81 -28.97 -27.78
N TRP A 195 41.61 -27.90 -27.86
CA TRP A 195 41.20 -26.67 -28.52
C TRP A 195 41.05 -26.82 -30.04
N ALA A 196 41.94 -27.57 -30.72
CA ALA A 196 41.81 -27.83 -32.15
C ALA A 196 40.45 -28.46 -32.50
N LYS A 197 39.96 -29.38 -31.66
CA LYS A 197 38.65 -30.03 -31.83
C LYS A 197 37.48 -29.04 -31.72
N HIS A 198 37.49 -28.18 -30.70
CA HIS A 198 36.44 -27.18 -30.50
C HIS A 198 36.49 -26.07 -31.56
N ARG A 199 37.69 -25.60 -31.90
CA ARG A 199 37.91 -24.60 -32.94
C ARG A 199 37.39 -25.07 -34.29
N ASN A 200 37.65 -26.31 -34.68
CA ASN A 200 37.10 -26.87 -35.93
C ASN A 200 35.57 -26.91 -35.92
N THR A 201 34.96 -27.21 -34.76
CA THR A 201 33.51 -27.23 -34.59
C THR A 201 32.90 -25.83 -34.72
N ILE A 202 33.52 -24.82 -34.11
CA ILE A 202 33.12 -23.41 -34.20
C ILE A 202 33.25 -22.91 -35.65
N LEU A 203 34.38 -23.20 -36.31
CA LEU A 203 34.64 -22.77 -37.69
C LEU A 203 33.68 -23.43 -38.70
N ALA A 204 33.25 -24.67 -38.46
CA ALA A 204 32.27 -25.36 -39.31
C ALA A 204 30.88 -24.67 -39.28
N HIS A 205 30.55 -23.94 -38.22
CA HIS A 205 29.29 -23.20 -38.06
C HIS A 205 29.47 -21.68 -38.16
N ALA A 206 30.59 -21.23 -38.73
CA ALA A 206 31.00 -19.82 -38.76
C ALA A 206 30.00 -18.88 -39.46
N GLY A 207 29.10 -19.40 -40.30
CA GLY A 207 28.10 -18.60 -41.02
C GLY A 207 26.89 -18.17 -40.18
N HIS A 208 26.71 -18.70 -38.97
CA HIS A 208 25.58 -18.40 -38.10
C HIS A 208 25.84 -17.19 -37.18
N VAL A 209 24.80 -16.43 -36.85
CA VAL A 209 24.82 -15.41 -35.78
C VAL A 209 24.44 -16.10 -34.46
N THR A 210 25.16 -15.83 -33.37
CA THR A 210 24.80 -16.42 -32.07
C THR A 210 23.43 -15.90 -31.62
N SER A 211 22.60 -16.79 -31.08
CA SER A 211 21.27 -16.42 -30.57
C SER A 211 21.35 -15.36 -29.46
N SER A 212 22.36 -15.43 -28.59
CA SER A 212 22.57 -14.45 -27.51
C SER A 212 22.85 -13.03 -28.03
N LEU A 213 23.68 -12.86 -29.07
CA LEU A 213 23.97 -11.54 -29.64
C LEU A 213 22.74 -10.94 -30.33
N LYS A 214 21.95 -11.79 -31.00
CA LYS A 214 20.69 -11.38 -31.60
C LYS A 214 19.71 -10.88 -30.53
N SER A 215 19.50 -11.66 -29.46
CA SER A 215 18.65 -11.26 -28.34
C SER A 215 19.12 -9.95 -27.68
N PHE A 216 20.43 -9.75 -27.55
CA PHE A 216 20.98 -8.51 -26.99
C PHE A 216 20.65 -7.28 -27.82
N ARG A 217 20.81 -7.39 -29.15
CA ARG A 217 20.50 -6.33 -30.10
C ARG A 217 19.01 -6.00 -30.11
N ASP A 218 18.18 -7.04 -30.15
CA ASP A 218 16.73 -6.90 -30.18
C ASP A 218 16.24 -6.23 -28.87
N ALA A 219 16.80 -6.62 -27.72
CA ALA A 219 16.53 -5.98 -26.42
C ALA A 219 16.85 -4.47 -26.39
N LEU A 220 17.98 -4.06 -26.99
CA LEU A 220 18.36 -2.65 -27.06
C LEU A 220 17.47 -1.85 -28.02
N ALA A 221 17.07 -2.45 -29.14
CA ALA A 221 16.15 -1.85 -30.12
C ALA A 221 14.76 -1.60 -29.53
N HIS A 222 14.33 -2.38 -28.54
CA HIS A 222 13.03 -2.26 -27.87
C HIS A 222 13.06 -1.42 -26.58
N GLY A 223 14.08 -0.57 -26.38
CA GLY A 223 14.07 0.44 -25.33
C GLY A 223 14.45 -0.05 -23.93
N LEU A 224 14.94 -1.29 -23.77
CA LEU A 224 15.34 -1.78 -22.44
C LEU A 224 16.57 -1.02 -21.92
N HIS A 225 16.44 -0.44 -20.71
CA HIS A 225 17.45 0.44 -20.11
C HIS A 225 18.37 -0.28 -19.10
N SER A 226 18.03 -1.50 -18.71
CA SER A 226 18.82 -2.31 -17.77
C SER A 226 19.03 -3.72 -18.30
N VAL A 227 19.92 -3.87 -19.28
CA VAL A 227 20.44 -5.20 -19.62
C VAL A 227 21.51 -5.55 -18.60
N ARG A 228 21.11 -6.04 -17.42
CA ARG A 228 22.04 -6.84 -16.62
C ARG A 228 22.27 -8.11 -17.41
N LEU A 229 23.55 -8.45 -17.65
CA LEU A 229 24.06 -9.69 -18.27
C LEU A 229 22.97 -10.74 -18.44
N PHE A 230 22.71 -11.24 -19.67
CA PHE A 230 21.76 -12.33 -19.84
C PHE A 230 22.05 -13.39 -18.77
N PRO A 231 21.04 -13.86 -18.01
CA PRO A 231 21.24 -14.76 -16.87
C PRO A 231 22.09 -15.99 -17.18
N ASN A 232 22.20 -16.36 -18.46
CA ASN A 232 22.93 -17.52 -18.94
C ASN A 232 24.45 -17.34 -19.06
N GLU A 233 24.99 -16.12 -19.15
CA GLU A 233 26.43 -15.91 -19.43
C GLU A 233 27.24 -15.55 -18.17
N GLU A 234 26.62 -14.90 -17.18
CA GLU A 234 27.20 -14.74 -15.84
C GLU A 234 27.29 -16.09 -15.11
N TRP A 235 26.41 -17.03 -15.49
CA TRP A 235 26.38 -18.42 -15.02
C TRP A 235 27.65 -19.19 -15.36
N ILE A 236 28.42 -18.83 -16.40
CA ILE A 236 29.63 -19.57 -16.78
C ILE A 236 30.91 -18.97 -16.17
N LEU A 237 31.01 -17.64 -16.10
CA LEU A 237 32.19 -16.96 -15.55
C LEU A 237 32.27 -17.08 -14.03
N THR A 238 31.12 -17.14 -13.34
CA THR A 238 31.09 -17.24 -11.86
C THR A 238 31.57 -18.59 -11.33
N PRO A 239 31.15 -19.75 -11.88
CA PRO A 239 31.74 -21.05 -11.55
C PRO A 239 33.22 -21.14 -11.93
N LEU A 240 33.63 -20.61 -13.09
CA LEU A 240 35.05 -20.61 -13.49
C LEU A 240 35.93 -19.84 -12.50
N CYS A 241 35.47 -18.69 -11.98
CA CYS A 241 36.16 -17.98 -10.90
C CYS A 241 36.30 -18.86 -9.64
N ARG A 242 35.23 -19.58 -9.27
CA ARG A 242 35.24 -20.48 -8.09
C ARG A 242 36.13 -21.70 -8.31
N TYR A 243 36.14 -22.28 -9.51
CA TYR A 243 37.01 -23.41 -9.85
C TYR A 243 38.47 -23.00 -9.86
N ALA A 244 38.81 -21.84 -10.43
CA ALA A 244 40.16 -21.29 -10.37
C ALA A 244 40.61 -21.01 -8.92
N ALA A 245 39.74 -20.42 -8.10
CA ALA A 245 40.02 -20.18 -6.68
C ALA A 245 40.27 -21.48 -5.91
N ARG A 246 39.45 -22.53 -6.15
CA ARG A 246 39.62 -23.86 -5.53
C ARG A 246 40.88 -24.58 -6.00
N ALA A 247 41.26 -24.39 -7.26
CA ALA A 247 42.50 -24.93 -7.82
C ALA A 247 43.76 -24.16 -7.39
N GLY A 248 43.62 -23.06 -6.65
CA GLY A 248 44.75 -22.21 -6.25
C GLY A 248 45.38 -21.44 -7.42
N MET A 249 44.58 -21.06 -8.41
CA MET A 249 44.99 -20.45 -9.68
C MET A 249 44.56 -18.96 -9.74
N PRO A 250 45.28 -18.05 -9.05
CA PRO A 250 44.84 -16.66 -8.87
C PRO A 250 44.96 -15.81 -10.14
N GLU A 251 45.79 -16.20 -11.12
CA GLU A 251 45.93 -15.48 -12.39
C GLU A 251 44.71 -15.68 -13.29
N GLU A 252 44.24 -16.91 -13.41
CA GLU A 252 43.06 -17.32 -14.15
C GLU A 252 41.78 -16.79 -13.49
N GLU A 253 41.72 -16.81 -12.15
CA GLU A 253 40.64 -16.18 -11.41
C GLU A 253 40.57 -14.67 -11.69
N ARG A 254 41.70 -13.97 -11.66
CA ARG A 254 41.77 -12.54 -12.02
C ARG A 254 41.35 -12.31 -13.46
N LEU A 255 41.76 -13.17 -14.39
CA LEU A 255 41.37 -13.11 -15.80
C LEU A 255 39.85 -13.22 -15.96
N PHE A 256 39.19 -14.22 -15.36
CA PHE A 256 37.74 -14.40 -15.47
C PHE A 256 36.95 -13.26 -14.81
N ARG A 257 37.43 -12.74 -13.66
CA ARG A 257 36.88 -11.53 -13.04
C ARG A 257 37.04 -10.30 -13.94
N SER A 258 38.17 -10.17 -14.65
CA SER A 258 38.38 -9.08 -15.61
C SER A 258 37.40 -9.16 -16.77
N LEU A 259 37.26 -10.34 -17.38
CA LEU A 259 36.32 -10.55 -18.50
C LEU A 259 34.89 -10.20 -18.12
N LYS A 260 34.46 -10.57 -16.90
CA LYS A 260 33.15 -10.19 -16.38
C LYS A 260 32.95 -8.66 -16.36
N ARG A 261 33.98 -7.90 -15.96
CA ARG A 261 33.93 -6.42 -15.95
C ARG A 261 33.95 -5.84 -17.37
N ASP A 262 34.75 -6.40 -18.26
CA ASP A 262 34.87 -5.93 -19.65
C ASP A 262 33.54 -6.06 -20.40
N VAL A 263 32.81 -7.16 -20.19
CA VAL A 263 31.45 -7.34 -20.72
C VAL A 263 30.50 -6.26 -20.20
N GLN A 264 30.47 -6.03 -18.88
CA GLN A 264 29.60 -5.01 -18.28
C GLN A 264 29.91 -3.61 -18.82
N ALA A 265 31.19 -3.30 -19.04
CA ALA A 265 31.62 -2.02 -19.59
C ALA A 265 31.21 -1.86 -21.07
N ALA A 266 31.29 -2.92 -21.88
CA ALA A 266 30.83 -2.91 -23.27
C ALA A 266 29.33 -2.61 -23.36
N MET A 267 28.51 -3.31 -22.56
CA MET A 267 27.06 -3.09 -22.54
C MET A 267 26.69 -1.65 -22.14
N ALA A 268 27.36 -1.11 -21.11
CA ALA A 268 27.12 0.26 -20.66
C ALA A 268 27.46 1.32 -21.72
N ARG A 269 28.45 1.06 -22.60
CA ARG A 269 28.77 1.95 -23.72
C ARG A 269 27.67 1.93 -24.80
N ALA A 270 27.15 0.75 -25.14
CA ALA A 270 26.08 0.61 -26.13
C ALA A 270 24.79 1.34 -25.69
N ILE A 271 24.39 1.20 -24.43
CA ILE A 271 23.20 1.86 -23.87
C ILE A 271 23.34 3.39 -23.95
N ARG A 272 24.47 3.95 -23.50
CA ARG A 272 24.72 5.40 -23.54
C ARG A 272 24.71 6.00 -24.95
N ARG A 273 25.18 5.26 -25.96
CA ARG A 273 25.14 5.72 -27.35
C ARG A 273 23.70 5.78 -27.86
N ARG A 274 22.87 4.76 -27.55
CA ARG A 274 21.44 4.75 -27.91
C ARG A 274 20.70 5.93 -27.30
N ASP A 275 20.88 6.17 -25.99
CA ASP A 275 20.19 7.26 -25.29
C ASP A 275 20.54 8.64 -25.89
N ARG A 276 21.77 8.83 -26.39
CA ARG A 276 22.16 10.05 -27.13
C ARG A 276 21.52 10.14 -28.52
N ALA A 277 21.31 9.02 -29.19
CA ALA A 277 20.64 8.98 -30.50
C ALA A 277 19.12 9.18 -30.39
N ASP A 278 18.49 8.66 -29.33
CA ASP A 278 17.06 8.85 -29.05
C ASP A 278 16.74 10.28 -28.61
N ALA A 279 17.65 10.94 -27.87
CA ALA A 279 17.52 12.34 -27.52
C ALA A 279 17.58 13.31 -28.72
N ALA A 280 18.05 12.84 -29.88
CA ALA A 280 18.18 13.63 -31.12
C ALA A 280 17.00 13.43 -32.10
N ARG A 281 15.98 12.63 -31.77
CA ARG A 281 14.79 12.40 -32.60
C ARG A 281 13.64 13.26 -32.10
N GLU A 282 13.18 14.23 -32.90
CA GLU A 282 12.09 15.17 -32.56
C GLU A 282 10.67 14.61 -32.74
N ASP A 283 10.49 13.43 -33.34
CA ASP A 283 9.15 12.85 -33.59
C ASP A 283 8.68 11.89 -32.49
N GLY A 284 8.03 12.46 -31.46
CA GLY A 284 6.74 12.06 -30.88
C GLY A 284 6.42 10.63 -30.38
N ALA A 285 7.13 9.55 -30.72
CA ALA A 285 6.80 8.19 -30.28
C ALA A 285 7.81 7.67 -29.25
N ARG A 286 7.46 7.71 -27.96
CA ARG A 286 8.25 7.10 -26.89
C ARG A 286 7.71 5.71 -26.53
N PRO A 287 8.57 4.68 -26.39
CA PRO A 287 8.16 3.37 -25.85
C PRO A 287 7.66 3.51 -24.40
N MET A 288 6.66 2.72 -24.04
CA MET A 288 6.11 2.66 -22.68
C MET A 288 7.14 2.05 -21.71
N ASN A 289 7.49 2.79 -20.65
CA ASN A 289 8.43 2.32 -19.63
C ASN A 289 7.71 1.40 -18.63
N LEU A 290 7.84 0.08 -18.80
CA LEU A 290 7.42 -0.90 -17.79
C LEU A 290 8.48 -1.02 -16.71
N ALA A 291 8.07 -0.92 -15.45
CA ALA A 291 8.94 -1.00 -14.29
C ALA A 291 9.73 -2.31 -14.27
N ALA A 292 11.05 -2.21 -14.40
CA ALA A 292 11.98 -3.32 -14.21
C ALA A 292 12.04 -3.71 -12.72
N GLN A 293 11.12 -4.56 -12.27
CA GLN A 293 11.31 -5.30 -11.02
C GLN A 293 12.28 -6.46 -11.27
N ARG A 294 13.25 -6.60 -10.36
CA ARG A 294 14.34 -7.58 -10.41
C ARG A 294 13.76 -9.00 -10.58
N ASN A 295 14.19 -9.68 -11.65
CA ASN A 295 13.96 -11.09 -11.99
C ASN A 295 12.71 -11.47 -12.83
N ILE A 296 12.10 -10.53 -13.57
CA ILE A 296 11.08 -10.88 -14.57
C ILE A 296 11.44 -10.27 -15.93
N SER A 297 11.58 -11.11 -16.95
CA SER A 297 11.54 -10.70 -18.36
C SER A 297 10.14 -10.95 -18.90
N VAL A 298 9.41 -9.88 -19.23
CA VAL A 298 8.15 -9.93 -19.98
C VAL A 298 8.46 -9.48 -21.40
N GLU A 299 8.20 -10.32 -22.39
CA GLU A 299 8.23 -9.93 -23.81
C GLU A 299 6.78 -9.80 -24.30
N LEU A 300 6.47 -8.66 -24.94
CA LEU A 300 5.21 -8.42 -25.65
C LEU A 300 5.50 -8.48 -27.15
N PHE A 301 4.71 -9.25 -27.89
CA PHE A 301 4.73 -9.24 -29.35
C PHE A 301 3.42 -8.64 -29.87
N GLU A 302 3.54 -7.70 -30.80
CA GLU A 302 2.42 -7.25 -31.62
C GLU A 302 2.60 -7.91 -32.99
N THR A 303 1.84 -8.97 -33.26
CA THR A 303 1.70 -9.52 -34.60
C THR A 303 0.33 -9.14 -35.09
N GLY A 304 0.26 -8.34 -36.16
CA GLY A 304 -0.98 -7.74 -36.65
C GLY A 304 -2.09 -8.74 -36.94
N SER A 305 -2.96 -8.93 -35.95
CA SER A 305 -4.38 -9.34 -35.98
C SER A 305 -4.76 -9.73 -34.55
N ASP A 306 -5.46 -8.84 -33.83
CA ASP A 306 -6.20 -8.93 -32.55
C ASP A 306 -5.96 -10.06 -31.50
N ASP A 307 -4.80 -10.71 -31.46
CA ASP A 307 -4.43 -11.68 -30.42
C ASP A 307 -3.21 -11.20 -29.63
N VAL A 308 -3.35 -11.18 -28.29
CA VAL A 308 -2.25 -10.95 -27.35
C VAL A 308 -1.83 -12.29 -26.74
N VAL A 309 -0.61 -12.75 -27.05
CA VAL A 309 -0.02 -13.97 -26.48
C VAL A 309 0.84 -13.62 -25.26
N LEU A 310 0.55 -14.26 -24.12
CA LEU A 310 1.26 -14.12 -22.84
C LEU A 310 2.03 -15.42 -22.55
N VAL A 311 3.37 -15.36 -22.53
CA VAL A 311 4.20 -16.50 -22.09
C VAL A 311 5.18 -16.04 -21.02
N GLY A 312 5.05 -16.59 -19.82
CA GLY A 312 5.99 -16.38 -18.71
C GLY A 312 6.37 -17.73 -18.09
N THR A 313 7.67 -17.95 -17.87
CA THR A 313 8.18 -19.08 -17.07
C THR A 313 8.88 -18.52 -15.85
N MET A 314 8.61 -19.04 -14.64
CA MET A 314 9.41 -18.74 -13.45
C MET A 314 10.23 -19.96 -13.02
N LEU A 315 11.49 -19.70 -12.67
CA LEU A 315 12.33 -20.55 -11.83
C LEU A 315 12.65 -19.77 -10.56
N ASP A 316 12.22 -20.28 -9.40
CA ASP A 316 12.99 -20.07 -8.18
C ASP A 316 12.96 -21.31 -7.28
N ASN A 317 14.15 -21.68 -6.80
CA ASN A 317 14.41 -22.68 -5.78
C ASN A 317 14.46 -21.95 -4.45
N GLU A 318 13.31 -21.77 -3.80
CA GLU A 318 13.07 -22.09 -2.39
C GLU A 318 11.71 -21.53 -1.95
N HIS A 319 10.80 -22.45 -1.64
CA HIS A 319 9.54 -22.25 -0.92
C HIS A 319 8.51 -21.31 -1.57
N LEU A 320 7.72 -21.79 -2.55
CA LEU A 320 6.35 -21.32 -2.86
C LEU A 320 5.73 -22.18 -4.00
N ILE A 321 4.39 -22.29 -4.05
CA ILE A 321 3.67 -22.74 -5.26
C ILE A 321 2.82 -21.56 -5.76
N LYS A 322 2.99 -21.22 -7.04
CA LYS A 322 2.03 -20.41 -7.83
C LYS A 322 1.16 -21.39 -8.60
N LEU A 323 -0.16 -21.35 -8.40
CA LEU A 323 -1.12 -22.11 -9.19
C LEU A 323 -1.64 -21.20 -10.30
N GLU A 324 -1.32 -21.54 -11.54
CA GLU A 324 -1.74 -20.81 -12.74
C GLU A 324 -2.35 -21.83 -13.70
N VAL A 325 -3.60 -21.61 -14.10
CA VAL A 325 -4.36 -22.51 -15.00
C VAL A 325 -4.59 -21.76 -16.31
N THR A 326 -4.05 -22.30 -17.39
CA THR A 326 -4.28 -21.79 -18.76
C THR A 326 -5.40 -22.58 -19.43
N VAL A 327 -6.34 -21.89 -20.05
CA VAL A 327 -7.44 -22.50 -20.83
C VAL A 327 -7.35 -21.99 -22.26
N TYR A 328 -7.37 -22.90 -23.23
CA TYR A 328 -7.58 -22.58 -24.64
C TYR A 328 -9.03 -22.88 -25.01
N LEU A 329 -9.68 -21.97 -25.72
CA LEU A 329 -10.95 -22.21 -26.41
C LEU A 329 -10.82 -21.70 -27.85
N PRO A 330 -11.17 -22.49 -28.86
CA PRO A 330 -11.53 -21.98 -30.17
C PRO A 330 -13.02 -21.59 -30.16
N ASP A 331 -13.27 -20.38 -30.61
CA ASP A 331 -14.55 -19.76 -30.92
C ASP A 331 -15.50 -19.36 -29.76
N GLU A 332 -15.83 -18.06 -29.84
CA GLU A 332 -16.96 -17.29 -29.30
C GLU A 332 -17.41 -17.48 -27.83
N GLN A 333 -17.36 -16.34 -27.13
CA GLN A 333 -17.85 -16.01 -25.77
C GLN A 333 -16.92 -16.33 -24.60
N ILE A 334 -16.19 -15.30 -24.13
CA ILE A 334 -15.52 -15.31 -22.82
C ILE A 334 -15.91 -14.09 -21.98
N THR A 335 -16.48 -14.38 -20.82
CA THR A 335 -16.60 -13.50 -19.65
C THR A 335 -15.24 -13.47 -18.92
N ARG A 336 -14.67 -12.29 -18.67
CA ARG A 336 -13.41 -12.12 -17.93
C ARG A 336 -13.57 -12.57 -16.48
N SER A 337 -12.83 -13.59 -16.06
CA SER A 337 -12.63 -13.95 -14.65
C SER A 337 -11.17 -13.66 -14.25
N ARG A 338 -10.97 -12.75 -13.30
CA ARG A 338 -9.64 -12.39 -12.76
C ARG A 338 -9.35 -13.30 -11.57
N LEU A 339 -8.28 -14.09 -11.64
CA LEU A 339 -7.85 -15.00 -10.57
C LEU A 339 -7.00 -14.25 -9.53
N SER A 340 -7.26 -14.46 -8.24
CA SER A 340 -6.48 -13.91 -7.12
C SER A 340 -5.53 -14.98 -6.55
N MET A 341 -4.27 -14.61 -6.30
CA MET A 341 -3.25 -15.47 -5.68
C MET A 341 -3.66 -15.92 -4.27
N VAL A 342 -3.42 -17.20 -3.92
CA VAL A 342 -3.40 -17.67 -2.54
C VAL A 342 -2.06 -18.40 -2.29
N ARG A 343 -1.29 -17.96 -1.29
CA ARG A 343 0.00 -18.56 -0.90
C ARG A 343 -0.21 -19.48 0.32
N VAL A 344 0.24 -20.74 0.25
CA VAL A 344 0.06 -21.74 1.32
C VAL A 344 1.43 -22.31 1.77
N PRO A 345 1.68 -22.52 3.08
CA PRO A 345 2.94 -23.08 3.59
C PRO A 345 3.20 -24.53 3.17
N PHE A 346 4.44 -24.88 2.81
CA PHE A 346 4.84 -26.19 2.29
C PHE A 346 4.43 -27.43 3.12
N PRO A 347 4.41 -27.41 4.47
CA PRO A 347 3.95 -28.55 5.28
C PRO A 347 2.44 -28.82 5.18
N VAL A 348 1.64 -27.83 4.82
CA VAL A 348 0.20 -27.98 4.52
C VAL A 348 0.05 -28.60 3.13
N CYS A 349 0.93 -28.24 2.17
CA CYS A 349 0.91 -28.78 0.81
C CYS A 349 1.03 -30.31 0.76
N ARG A 350 1.95 -30.93 1.54
CA ARG A 350 2.10 -32.39 1.56
C ARG A 350 0.89 -33.13 2.18
N GLU A 351 0.23 -32.52 3.16
CA GLU A 351 -0.98 -33.11 3.76
C GLU A 351 -2.19 -32.97 2.83
N VAL A 352 -2.32 -31.84 2.13
CA VAL A 352 -3.33 -31.62 1.09
C VAL A 352 -3.13 -32.60 -0.06
N GLU A 353 -1.89 -32.78 -0.53
CA GLU A 353 -1.51 -33.78 -1.53
C GLU A 353 -1.91 -35.20 -1.07
N SER A 354 -1.55 -35.58 0.16
CA SER A 354 -1.86 -36.90 0.73
C SER A 354 -3.36 -37.14 0.98
N LEU A 355 -4.13 -36.11 1.33
CA LEU A 355 -5.57 -36.24 1.62
C LEU A 355 -6.41 -36.15 0.34
N ALA A 356 -6.02 -35.34 -0.65
CA ALA A 356 -6.64 -35.30 -1.98
C ALA A 356 -6.44 -36.63 -2.74
N GLU A 357 -5.25 -37.22 -2.62
CA GLU A 357 -4.95 -38.56 -3.15
C GLU A 357 -5.81 -39.63 -2.45
N ARG A 358 -6.03 -39.52 -1.13
CA ARG A 358 -6.86 -40.48 -0.36
C ARG A 358 -8.37 -40.35 -0.57
N LEU A 359 -8.91 -39.13 -0.67
CA LEU A 359 -10.36 -38.90 -0.70
C LEU A 359 -10.96 -39.02 -2.10
N VAL A 360 -10.22 -38.64 -3.14
CA VAL A 360 -10.74 -38.58 -4.51
C VAL A 360 -9.77 -39.06 -5.59
N GLY A 361 -8.60 -39.60 -5.19
CA GLY A 361 -7.61 -40.12 -6.13
C GLY A 361 -6.85 -39.04 -6.92
N LEU A 362 -6.91 -37.77 -6.50
CA LEU A 362 -6.23 -36.66 -7.16
C LEU A 362 -4.78 -36.56 -6.67
N ARG A 363 -3.83 -36.75 -7.59
CA ARG A 363 -2.39 -36.64 -7.31
C ARG A 363 -1.90 -35.26 -7.74
N ILE A 364 -1.59 -34.38 -6.78
CA ILE A 364 -1.07 -33.04 -7.06
C ILE A 364 0.47 -33.13 -7.08
N GLN A 365 1.11 -33.06 -8.25
CA GLN A 365 2.57 -32.92 -8.34
C GLN A 365 2.94 -31.45 -8.61
N ARG A 366 3.98 -30.97 -7.93
CA ARG A 366 4.48 -29.58 -8.00
C ARG A 366 4.55 -29.07 -9.44
N GLY A 367 3.60 -28.21 -9.81
CA GLY A 367 3.64 -27.39 -11.01
C GLY A 367 2.61 -27.71 -12.09
N VAL A 368 1.92 -28.86 -12.08
CA VAL A 368 0.86 -29.14 -13.08
C VAL A 368 -0.24 -30.03 -12.49
N LEU A 369 -1.48 -29.55 -12.56
CA LEU A 369 -2.70 -30.35 -12.38
C LEU A 369 -2.87 -31.21 -13.65
N ASN A 370 -2.45 -32.48 -13.66
CA ASN A 370 -2.60 -33.30 -14.87
C ASN A 370 -3.05 -34.75 -14.69
N GLU A 371 -3.53 -35.19 -13.54
CA GLU A 371 -4.16 -36.52 -13.45
C GLU A 371 -5.49 -36.48 -12.70
N ILE A 372 -6.59 -36.53 -13.47
CA ILE A 372 -7.87 -37.08 -13.01
C ILE A 372 -7.95 -38.47 -13.63
N HIS A 373 -7.61 -39.50 -12.86
CA HIS A 373 -7.73 -40.88 -13.29
C HIS A 373 -9.15 -41.39 -12.97
N HIS A 374 -9.92 -41.61 -14.03
CA HIS A 374 -11.04 -42.56 -14.16
C HIS A 374 -11.80 -42.95 -12.87
N ARG A 375 -12.96 -42.29 -12.60
CA ARG A 375 -14.05 -42.89 -11.80
C ARG A 375 -15.42 -42.20 -11.89
N VAL A 376 -15.77 -41.57 -13.02
CA VAL A 376 -17.16 -41.15 -13.28
C VAL A 376 -17.60 -41.75 -14.60
N GLY A 377 -18.29 -42.88 -14.52
CA GLY A 377 -18.89 -43.53 -15.67
C GLY A 377 -20.08 -42.70 -16.19
N GLY A 378 -20.05 -42.36 -17.48
CA GLY A 378 -21.20 -41.86 -18.23
C GLY A 378 -21.27 -40.35 -18.40
N LYS A 379 -21.02 -39.90 -19.64
CA LYS A 379 -21.48 -38.64 -20.26
C LYS A 379 -21.48 -37.39 -19.34
N VAL A 380 -20.30 -36.86 -19.02
CA VAL A 380 -20.18 -35.51 -18.45
C VAL A 380 -19.05 -34.77 -19.18
N GLY A 381 -19.36 -33.59 -19.73
CA GLY A 381 -18.41 -32.78 -20.50
C GLY A 381 -17.20 -32.31 -19.67
N CYS A 382 -16.05 -32.12 -20.33
CA CYS A 382 -14.76 -31.80 -19.74
C CYS A 382 -14.72 -30.58 -18.80
N SER A 383 -15.73 -29.71 -18.80
CA SER A 383 -15.86 -28.56 -17.89
C SER A 383 -16.24 -28.98 -16.46
N HIS A 384 -17.18 -29.91 -16.29
CA HIS A 384 -17.69 -30.34 -14.99
C HIS A 384 -16.68 -31.18 -14.18
N ILE A 385 -15.86 -31.98 -14.87
CA ILE A 385 -14.80 -32.80 -14.24
C ILE A 385 -13.67 -31.90 -13.69
N LYS A 386 -13.38 -30.78 -14.37
CA LYS A 386 -12.38 -29.79 -13.96
C LYS A 386 -12.85 -28.97 -12.75
N GLU A 387 -14.11 -28.54 -12.73
CA GLU A 387 -14.68 -27.85 -11.56
C GLU A 387 -14.74 -28.77 -10.33
N LEU A 388 -15.09 -30.05 -10.51
CA LEU A 388 -15.15 -31.01 -9.42
C LEU A 388 -13.77 -31.21 -8.76
N ALA A 389 -12.71 -31.34 -9.56
CA ALA A 389 -11.34 -31.50 -9.06
C ALA A 389 -10.84 -30.27 -8.30
N ILE A 390 -11.10 -29.08 -8.82
CA ILE A 390 -10.72 -27.82 -8.17
C ILE A 390 -11.48 -27.64 -6.84
N ASN A 391 -12.78 -27.97 -6.81
CA ASN A 391 -13.60 -27.95 -5.61
C ASN A 391 -13.10 -28.92 -4.54
N ILE A 392 -12.66 -30.12 -4.91
CA ILE A 392 -12.14 -31.08 -3.95
C ILE A 392 -10.80 -30.61 -3.36
N VAL A 393 -9.89 -30.07 -4.17
CA VAL A 393 -8.59 -29.56 -3.69
C VAL A 393 -8.77 -28.39 -2.73
N TYR A 394 -9.65 -27.45 -3.05
CA TYR A 394 -9.96 -26.33 -2.15
C TYR A 394 -10.64 -26.79 -0.86
N PHE A 395 -11.50 -27.82 -0.91
CA PHE A 395 -12.23 -28.32 0.26
C PHE A 395 -11.29 -29.03 1.22
N VAL A 396 -10.40 -29.88 0.67
CA VAL A 396 -9.37 -30.59 1.42
C VAL A 396 -8.36 -29.62 2.06
N ALA A 397 -7.94 -28.59 1.32
CA ALA A 397 -7.06 -27.56 1.85
C ALA A 397 -7.72 -26.75 2.98
N SER A 398 -8.99 -26.38 2.83
CA SER A 398 -9.72 -25.68 3.89
C SER A 398 -9.88 -26.54 5.15
N TYR A 399 -10.28 -27.80 4.97
CA TYR A 399 -10.50 -28.76 6.05
C TYR A 399 -9.24 -28.98 6.90
N LEU A 400 -8.08 -29.17 6.25
CA LEU A 400 -6.80 -29.40 6.92
C LEU A 400 -6.29 -28.17 7.67
N VAL A 401 -6.48 -26.98 7.08
CA VAL A 401 -6.07 -25.72 7.70
C VAL A 401 -6.93 -25.40 8.93
N ARG A 402 -8.24 -25.66 8.90
CA ARG A 402 -9.13 -25.53 10.08
C ARG A 402 -8.77 -26.50 11.20
N ARG A 403 -8.45 -27.74 10.86
CA ARG A 403 -8.03 -28.76 11.83
C ARG A 403 -6.73 -28.36 12.54
N ARG A 404 -5.76 -27.77 11.82
CA ARG A 404 -4.51 -27.25 12.43
C ARG A 404 -4.73 -25.99 13.26
N ALA A 405 -5.75 -25.19 12.94
CA ALA A 405 -6.18 -24.05 13.75
C ALA A 405 -7.08 -24.44 14.94
N GLY A 406 -7.35 -25.73 15.18
CA GLY A 406 -8.16 -26.22 16.30
C GLY A 406 -9.68 -26.05 16.13
N VAL A 407 -10.15 -25.82 14.90
CA VAL A 407 -11.57 -25.57 14.59
C VAL A 407 -12.23 -26.85 14.06
N ASP A 408 -13.37 -27.25 14.64
CA ASP A 408 -14.14 -28.43 14.21
C ASP A 408 -14.81 -28.20 12.85
N PRO A 409 -14.53 -29.01 11.82
CA PRO A 409 -15.11 -28.83 10.49
C PRO A 409 -16.54 -29.39 10.40
N ALA A 410 -17.54 -28.51 10.46
CA ALA A 410 -18.94 -28.90 10.38
C ALA A 410 -19.44 -29.22 8.94
N GLY A 411 -20.20 -30.33 8.81
CA GLY A 411 -21.50 -30.37 8.11
C GLY A 411 -21.57 -30.88 6.64
N MET A 412 -22.26 -32.00 6.45
CA MET A 412 -22.58 -32.73 5.20
C MET A 412 -23.28 -31.95 4.05
N GLU A 413 -23.59 -30.66 4.20
CA GLU A 413 -24.40 -29.89 3.24
C GLU A 413 -23.68 -29.54 1.91
N PHE A 414 -22.34 -29.63 1.87
CA PHE A 414 -21.54 -29.34 0.67
C PHE A 414 -21.94 -30.19 -0.55
N ALA A 415 -22.39 -31.44 -0.32
CA ALA A 415 -22.72 -32.38 -1.39
C ALA A 415 -24.02 -32.05 -2.13
N LEU A 416 -24.89 -31.20 -1.56
CA LEU A 416 -26.26 -30.95 -2.04
C LEU A 416 -26.42 -29.66 -2.88
N LYS A 417 -25.38 -28.84 -3.00
CA LYS A 417 -25.44 -27.53 -3.69
C LYS A 417 -25.09 -27.61 -5.19
N PRO A 418 -25.45 -26.66 -6.07
CA PRO A 418 -24.97 -26.64 -7.46
C PRO A 418 -23.44 -26.44 -7.58
N PRO A 419 -22.77 -26.86 -8.67
CA PRO A 419 -21.29 -26.81 -8.81
C PRO A 419 -20.68 -25.42 -8.65
N GLU A 420 -21.33 -24.40 -9.18
CA GLU A 420 -20.92 -23.00 -9.10
C GLU A 420 -21.05 -22.40 -7.69
N GLU A 421 -22.07 -22.78 -6.91
CA GLU A 421 -22.18 -22.42 -5.50
C GLU A 421 -21.13 -23.14 -4.64
N ARG A 422 -20.82 -24.41 -4.94
CA ARG A 422 -19.76 -25.17 -4.26
C ARG A 422 -18.40 -24.53 -4.44
N PHE A 423 -18.08 -24.04 -5.65
CA PHE A 423 -16.79 -23.39 -5.92
C PHE A 423 -16.56 -22.12 -5.10
N VAL A 424 -17.58 -21.26 -5.03
CA VAL A 424 -17.53 -20.02 -4.24
C VAL A 424 -17.42 -20.34 -2.75
N LEU A 425 -18.24 -21.26 -2.23
CA LEU A 425 -18.19 -21.70 -0.84
C LEU A 425 -16.83 -22.29 -0.45
N THR A 426 -16.24 -23.13 -1.32
CA THR A 426 -14.97 -23.79 -1.02
C THR A 426 -13.79 -22.84 -1.05
N ARG A 427 -13.78 -21.91 -2.03
CA ARG A 427 -12.78 -20.85 -2.14
C ARG A 427 -12.81 -19.94 -0.91
N ASP A 428 -14.01 -19.53 -0.48
CA ASP A 428 -14.19 -18.65 0.66
C ASP A 428 -13.82 -19.38 1.97
N TRP A 429 -14.17 -20.66 2.09
CA TRP A 429 -13.71 -21.50 3.19
C TRP A 429 -12.19 -21.64 3.26
N LEU A 430 -11.48 -21.87 2.16
CA LEU A 430 -10.02 -21.94 2.17
C LEU A 430 -9.40 -20.60 2.57
N ARG A 431 -9.91 -19.48 2.03
CA ARG A 431 -9.47 -18.13 2.39
C ARG A 431 -9.60 -17.91 3.91
N ASP A 432 -10.78 -18.20 4.47
CA ASP A 432 -11.08 -17.97 5.88
C ASP A 432 -10.29 -18.92 6.79
N SER A 433 -9.98 -20.13 6.31
CA SER A 433 -9.13 -21.10 7.02
C SER A 433 -7.67 -20.65 7.06
N CYS A 434 -7.12 -20.19 5.93
CA CYS A 434 -5.77 -19.64 5.87
C CYS A 434 -5.62 -18.42 6.79
N LEU A 435 -6.64 -17.57 6.87
CA LEU A 435 -6.68 -16.45 7.82
C LEU A 435 -6.63 -16.93 9.27
N ALA A 436 -7.38 -17.97 9.65
CA ALA A 436 -7.36 -18.55 11.00
C ALA A 436 -6.01 -19.22 11.38
N TYR A 437 -5.33 -19.87 10.42
CA TYR A 437 -4.00 -20.47 10.63
C TYR A 437 -2.89 -19.41 10.78
N CYS A 438 -2.96 -18.34 9.99
CA CYS A 438 -2.04 -17.21 10.12
C CYS A 438 -2.16 -16.49 11.47
N GLN A 439 -3.33 -16.51 12.10
CA GLN A 439 -3.57 -15.93 13.42
C GLN A 439 -3.02 -16.79 14.59
N THR A 440 -2.64 -18.04 14.34
CA THR A 440 -2.28 -19.02 15.40
C THR A 440 -0.82 -19.49 15.38
N THR A 441 0.03 -19.01 14.45
CA THR A 441 1.43 -19.49 14.32
C THR A 441 2.49 -18.42 14.69
N PRO A 442 3.45 -18.66 15.61
CA PRO A 442 4.34 -17.61 16.15
C PRO A 442 5.57 -17.17 15.32
N MET A 443 5.87 -17.71 14.13
CA MET A 443 7.13 -17.39 13.41
C MET A 443 6.97 -16.64 12.06
N GLY A 444 7.66 -15.50 11.98
CA GLY A 444 8.16 -14.67 10.87
C GLY A 444 7.90 -15.02 9.39
N LEU A 445 7.47 -14.01 8.63
CA LEU A 445 7.57 -13.84 7.18
C LEU A 445 8.07 -12.40 7.01
N ASP A 446 9.25 -12.27 6.41
CA ASP A 446 10.17 -11.14 6.43
C ASP A 446 9.91 -10.15 5.26
N GLU A 447 10.37 -8.90 5.40
CA GLU A 447 10.10 -7.72 4.53
C GLU A 447 10.47 -7.88 3.04
N GLN A 448 11.16 -8.97 2.66
CA GLN A 448 11.60 -9.25 1.28
C GLN A 448 10.49 -9.64 0.30
N PHE A 449 9.31 -10.06 0.76
CA PHE A 449 8.32 -10.74 -0.10
C PHE A 449 7.12 -9.89 -0.53
N GLY A 450 7.10 -8.59 -0.21
CA GLY A 450 6.05 -7.65 -0.64
C GLY A 450 4.64 -7.98 -0.13
N ILE A 451 4.51 -8.97 0.76
CA ILE A 451 3.30 -9.23 1.53
C ILE A 451 3.57 -8.70 2.92
N ARG A 452 3.04 -7.50 3.22
CA ARG A 452 3.09 -6.94 4.56
C ARG A 452 2.04 -7.67 5.40
N ARG A 453 2.43 -8.18 6.57
CA ARG A 453 1.49 -8.93 7.42
C ARG A 453 0.37 -8.03 7.92
N LEU A 454 -0.88 -8.51 7.87
CA LEU A 454 -1.87 -8.12 8.88
C LEU A 454 -1.24 -8.46 10.24
N GLY A 455 -0.86 -7.44 11.00
CA GLY A 455 -0.15 -7.61 12.27
C GLY A 455 1.30 -7.10 12.32
N GLU A 456 1.92 -6.68 11.21
CA GLU A 456 3.23 -6.00 11.25
C GLU A 456 3.07 -4.50 11.52
N ALA A 457 3.97 -3.97 12.36
CA ALA A 457 4.01 -2.56 12.69
C ALA A 457 4.72 -1.78 11.56
N HIS A 458 3.96 -0.93 10.88
CA HIS A 458 4.49 0.10 10.01
C HIS A 458 5.05 1.23 10.86
N THR A 459 6.37 1.34 10.91
CA THR A 459 7.08 2.41 11.61
C THR A 459 7.86 3.25 10.60
N HIS A 460 7.92 4.55 10.81
CA HIS A 460 8.77 5.39 9.99
C HIS A 460 10.25 5.01 10.18
N PRO A 461 11.06 4.90 9.11
CA PRO A 461 12.46 4.46 9.23
C PRO A 461 13.37 5.49 9.91
N VAL A 462 12.98 6.78 9.88
CA VAL A 462 13.73 7.85 10.56
C VAL A 462 13.43 7.80 12.06
N PRO A 463 14.46 7.64 12.93
CA PRO A 463 14.28 7.69 14.37
C PRO A 463 13.90 9.11 14.82
N LEU A 464 13.09 9.21 15.87
CA LEU A 464 12.59 10.50 16.37
C LEU A 464 13.71 11.41 16.92
N GLY A 465 14.73 10.82 17.54
CA GLY A 465 15.81 11.54 18.21
C GLY A 465 15.35 12.29 19.47
N ASP A 466 16.23 13.15 20.00
CA ASP A 466 15.98 13.92 21.21
C ASP A 466 15.09 15.14 20.95
N TYR A 467 14.28 15.48 21.96
CA TYR A 467 13.38 16.63 22.01
C TYR A 467 13.21 17.11 23.45
N GLU A 468 12.67 18.32 23.61
CA GLU A 468 12.53 18.99 24.90
C GLU A 468 11.60 18.20 25.85
N PRO A 469 11.92 18.15 27.16
CA PRO A 469 11.21 17.28 28.09
C PRO A 469 9.81 17.77 28.47
N SER A 470 9.56 19.08 28.42
CA SER A 470 8.28 19.69 28.80
C SER A 470 8.00 20.97 28.02
N LEU A 471 6.73 21.38 27.97
CA LEU A 471 6.30 22.60 27.28
C LEU A 471 6.89 23.86 27.93
N GLY A 472 7.12 23.83 29.25
CA GLY A 472 7.75 24.93 29.97
C GLY A 472 9.22 25.12 29.56
N VAL A 473 9.96 24.02 29.40
CA VAL A 473 11.36 24.05 28.92
C VAL A 473 11.41 24.47 27.45
N LEU A 474 10.55 23.91 26.60
CA LEU A 474 10.42 24.30 25.19
C LEU A 474 10.17 25.81 25.03
N LEU A 475 9.20 26.35 25.77
CA LEU A 475 8.85 27.77 25.69
C LEU A 475 10.01 28.67 26.10
N ARG A 476 10.77 28.32 27.15
CA ARG A 476 11.94 29.09 27.57
C ARG A 476 13.00 29.16 26.49
N ASP A 477 13.34 28.00 25.93
CA ASP A 477 14.31 27.92 24.84
C ASP A 477 13.88 28.79 23.65
N ARG A 478 12.62 28.66 23.20
CA ARG A 478 12.13 29.45 22.06
C ARG A 478 12.04 30.95 22.36
N ALA A 479 11.62 31.33 23.56
CA ALA A 479 11.56 32.73 23.98
C ALA A 479 12.95 33.38 24.02
N GLU A 480 13.97 32.65 24.47
CA GLU A 480 15.36 33.11 24.47
C GLU A 480 15.94 33.15 23.05
N ARG A 481 15.74 32.09 22.26
CA ARG A 481 16.31 31.94 20.92
C ARG A 481 15.75 32.94 19.91
N PHE A 482 14.45 33.21 19.96
CA PHE A 482 13.79 34.07 18.97
C PHE A 482 13.56 35.51 19.46
N GLY A 483 13.62 35.74 20.78
CA GLY A 483 13.70 37.08 21.38
C GLY A 483 12.70 38.09 20.83
N ASP A 484 13.19 39.06 20.07
CA ASP A 484 12.41 40.18 19.54
C ASP A 484 11.57 39.84 18.28
N ARG A 485 11.66 38.62 17.75
CA ARG A 485 10.80 38.19 16.64
C ARG A 485 9.34 38.19 17.08
N VAL A 486 8.45 38.64 16.19
CA VAL A 486 7.00 38.56 16.41
C VAL A 486 6.59 37.09 16.49
N TYR A 487 5.91 36.73 17.57
CA TYR A 487 5.33 35.41 17.74
C TYR A 487 3.84 35.42 17.47
N LEU A 488 3.08 36.20 18.24
CA LEU A 488 1.62 36.15 18.21
C LEU A 488 1.06 37.49 17.72
N THR A 489 0.16 37.46 16.75
CA THR A 489 -0.49 38.66 16.20
C THR A 489 -2.00 38.45 16.06
N TRP A 490 -2.81 39.46 16.37
CA TRP A 490 -4.26 39.40 16.24
C TRP A 490 -4.88 40.79 16.03
N ARG A 491 -6.14 40.81 15.58
CA ARG A 491 -6.95 42.04 15.51
C ARG A 491 -7.65 42.30 16.84
N GLU A 492 -7.63 43.55 17.27
CA GLU A 492 -8.43 44.06 18.37
C GLU A 492 -9.22 45.27 17.86
N GLY A 493 -10.48 45.01 17.48
CA GLY A 493 -11.25 45.93 16.65
C GLY A 493 -10.56 46.17 15.30
N GLU A 494 -10.27 47.43 14.98
CA GLU A 494 -9.54 47.82 13.76
C GLU A 494 -8.01 47.81 13.92
N LYS A 495 -7.51 47.75 15.16
CA LYS A 495 -6.08 47.76 15.44
C LYS A 495 -5.49 46.35 15.37
N VAL A 496 -4.20 46.27 15.12
CA VAL A 496 -3.43 45.02 15.25
C VAL A 496 -2.58 45.10 16.49
N ARG A 497 -2.62 44.02 17.28
CA ARG A 497 -1.69 43.78 18.37
C ARG A 497 -0.75 42.65 18.00
N SER A 498 0.49 42.78 18.44
CA SER A 498 1.53 41.78 18.24
C SER A 498 2.35 41.64 19.53
N LEU A 499 2.77 40.43 19.82
CA LEU A 499 3.71 40.11 20.89
C LEU A 499 4.96 39.48 20.30
N THR A 500 6.12 39.91 20.77
CA THR A 500 7.38 39.22 20.51
C THR A 500 7.45 37.91 21.28
N TRP A 501 8.36 37.02 20.89
CA TRP A 501 8.69 35.81 21.66
C TRP A 501 9.09 36.13 23.11
N ALA A 502 9.87 37.20 23.31
CA ALA A 502 10.26 37.67 24.62
C ALA A 502 9.08 38.17 25.45
N ASP A 503 8.16 38.95 24.87
CA ASP A 503 6.97 39.45 25.58
C ASP A 503 5.99 38.33 25.91
N PHE A 504 5.77 37.41 24.98
CA PHE A 504 4.93 36.25 25.18
C PHE A 504 5.49 35.36 26.30
N GLY A 505 6.77 34.99 26.22
CA GLY A 505 7.45 34.20 27.24
C GLY A 505 7.42 34.87 28.63
N ARG A 506 7.68 36.18 28.70
CA ARG A 506 7.62 36.95 29.95
C ARG A 506 6.23 36.91 30.57
N THR A 507 5.20 37.03 29.76
CA THR A 507 3.80 36.99 30.21
C THR A 507 3.46 35.61 30.79
N VAL A 508 3.78 34.54 30.06
CA VAL A 508 3.57 33.16 30.53
C VAL A 508 4.30 32.89 31.84
N MET A 509 5.57 33.30 31.96
CA MET A 509 6.37 33.10 33.17
C MET A 509 5.86 33.94 34.35
N THR A 510 5.21 35.07 34.09
CA THR A 510 4.58 35.90 35.14
C THR A 510 3.31 35.23 35.65
N ILE A 511 2.44 34.76 34.75
CA ILE A 511 1.25 33.97 35.11
C ILE A 511 1.66 32.72 35.89
N ALA A 512 2.70 31.99 35.44
CA ALA A 512 3.21 30.81 36.14
C ALA A 512 3.67 31.15 37.58
N SER A 513 4.35 32.28 37.78
CA SER A 513 4.77 32.73 39.13
C SER A 513 3.55 32.99 40.03
N HIS A 514 2.51 33.59 39.45
CA HIS A 514 1.27 33.88 40.15
C HIS A 514 0.53 32.59 40.57
N LEU A 515 0.39 31.63 39.65
CA LEU A 515 -0.26 30.35 39.93
C LEU A 515 0.45 29.59 41.06
N VAL A 516 1.79 29.62 41.06
CA VAL A 516 2.61 29.05 42.14
C VAL A 516 2.33 29.75 43.48
N ALA A 517 2.25 31.07 43.49
CA ALA A 517 1.98 31.87 44.69
C ALA A 517 0.58 31.61 45.27
N GLU A 518 -0.41 31.39 44.40
CA GLU A 518 -1.78 31.01 44.79
C GLU A 518 -1.90 29.53 45.19
N GLY A 519 -0.78 28.80 45.21
CA GLY A 519 -0.70 27.44 45.72
C GLY A 519 -1.28 26.40 44.78
N ILE A 520 -1.39 26.68 43.47
CA ILE A 520 -1.61 25.64 42.45
C ILE A 520 -0.46 24.64 42.52
N ARG A 521 -0.76 23.35 42.46
CA ARG A 521 0.21 22.25 42.57
C ARG A 521 0.27 21.45 41.27
N PRO A 522 1.38 20.74 41.00
CA PRO A 522 1.40 19.76 39.92
C PRO A 522 0.21 18.79 40.02
N GLY A 523 -0.41 18.49 38.89
CA GLY A 523 -1.61 17.65 38.79
C GLY A 523 -2.95 18.36 39.08
N ASP A 524 -2.96 19.59 39.60
CA ASP A 524 -4.20 20.37 39.72
C ASP A 524 -4.77 20.64 38.33
N ARG A 525 -6.07 20.40 38.14
CA ARG A 525 -6.76 20.69 36.88
C ARG A 525 -7.31 22.10 36.85
N ILE A 526 -7.09 22.81 35.76
CA ILE A 526 -7.53 24.17 35.56
C ILE A 526 -8.36 24.23 34.28
N ALA A 527 -9.62 24.66 34.38
CA ALA A 527 -10.52 24.70 33.23
C ALA A 527 -10.51 26.06 32.54
N VAL A 528 -10.53 26.06 31.21
CA VAL A 528 -10.57 27.28 30.40
C VAL A 528 -11.77 27.22 29.45
N LEU A 529 -12.73 28.13 29.64
CA LEU A 529 -13.95 28.27 28.84
C LEU A 529 -13.88 29.59 28.07
N SER A 530 -13.23 29.55 26.90
CA SER A 530 -12.97 30.74 26.08
C SER A 530 -12.94 30.40 24.60
N GLU A 531 -13.30 31.37 23.78
CA GLU A 531 -12.91 31.42 22.37
C GLU A 531 -11.39 31.60 22.24
N ASN A 532 -10.81 31.26 21.07
CA ASN A 532 -9.38 31.43 20.81
C ASN A 532 -8.97 32.89 20.99
N ARG A 533 -7.98 33.14 21.84
CA ARG A 533 -7.41 34.47 22.11
C ARG A 533 -6.03 34.37 22.75
N ALA A 534 -5.27 35.46 22.72
CA ALA A 534 -3.90 35.47 23.22
C ALA A 534 -3.79 35.06 24.70
N GLU A 535 -4.68 35.60 25.53
CA GLU A 535 -4.72 35.38 26.98
C GLU A 535 -4.97 33.91 27.32
N MET A 536 -5.85 33.24 26.57
CA MET A 536 -6.13 31.81 26.70
C MET A 536 -4.84 31.01 26.50
N PHE A 537 -4.12 31.25 25.41
CA PHE A 537 -2.93 30.46 25.11
C PHE A 537 -1.80 30.70 26.11
N GLN A 538 -1.58 31.96 26.50
CA GLN A 538 -0.58 32.32 27.51
C GLN A 538 -0.87 31.62 28.85
N PHE A 539 -2.15 31.59 29.24
CA PHE A 539 -2.57 30.98 30.49
C PHE A 539 -2.43 29.46 30.48
N GLU A 540 -2.89 28.79 29.42
CA GLU A 540 -2.78 27.34 29.28
C GLU A 540 -1.32 26.88 29.31
N LEU A 541 -0.42 27.61 28.63
CA LEU A 541 1.02 27.34 28.70
C LEU A 541 1.59 27.57 30.10
N ALA A 542 1.12 28.57 30.84
CA ALA A 542 1.57 28.82 32.21
C ALA A 542 1.16 27.69 33.16
N VAL A 543 -0.07 27.18 33.02
CA VAL A 543 -0.59 26.02 33.76
C VAL A 543 0.27 24.79 33.48
N MET A 544 0.45 24.45 32.20
CA MET A 544 1.24 23.30 31.79
C MET A 544 2.73 23.43 32.17
N ALA A 545 3.30 24.63 32.11
CA ALA A 545 4.71 24.85 32.43
C ALA A 545 5.05 24.47 33.88
N ILE A 546 4.14 24.68 34.83
CA ILE A 546 4.35 24.36 36.25
C ILE A 546 3.88 22.96 36.65
N GLY A 547 3.53 22.11 35.66
CA GLY A 547 3.08 20.73 35.87
C GLY A 547 1.61 20.60 36.28
N ALA A 548 0.82 21.67 36.20
CA ALA A 548 -0.63 21.60 36.35
C ALA A 548 -1.29 21.18 35.02
N VAL A 549 -2.54 20.77 35.07
CA VAL A 549 -3.25 20.12 33.97
C VAL A 549 -4.28 21.07 33.38
N ASP A 550 -4.12 21.42 32.10
CA ASP A 550 -5.07 22.24 31.36
C ASP A 550 -6.32 21.45 30.95
N VAL A 551 -7.50 22.06 31.02
CA VAL A 551 -8.79 21.48 30.61
C VAL A 551 -9.51 22.49 29.70
N PRO A 552 -9.24 22.49 28.39
CA PRO A 552 -9.89 23.40 27.47
C PRO A 552 -11.34 22.96 27.22
N ILE A 553 -12.28 23.91 27.34
CA ILE A 553 -13.72 23.69 27.21
C ILE A 553 -14.24 24.55 26.06
N PHE A 554 -15.10 23.97 25.24
CA PHE A 554 -15.76 24.72 24.17
C PHE A 554 -16.67 25.82 24.73
N ALA A 555 -16.33 27.07 24.40
CA ALA A 555 -17.10 28.26 24.77
C ALA A 555 -18.56 28.25 24.29
N GLY A 556 -18.88 27.48 23.25
CA GLY A 556 -20.25 27.36 22.73
C GLY A 556 -21.14 26.37 23.48
N TYR A 557 -20.62 25.63 24.48
CA TYR A 557 -21.44 24.67 25.21
C TYR A 557 -22.58 25.35 25.99
N PRO A 558 -23.80 24.78 25.98
CA PRO A 558 -24.88 25.20 26.85
C PRO A 558 -24.58 24.81 28.32
N PRO A 559 -25.25 25.46 29.30
CA PRO A 559 -25.01 25.23 30.74
C PRO A 559 -25.03 23.77 31.16
N ARG A 560 -25.94 22.96 30.60
CA ARG A 560 -26.05 21.53 30.90
C ARG A 560 -24.80 20.73 30.52
N GLN A 561 -24.25 20.98 29.33
CA GLN A 561 -23.04 20.28 28.86
C GLN A 561 -21.79 20.78 29.61
N LEU A 562 -21.72 22.08 29.87
CA LEU A 562 -20.67 22.68 30.71
C LEU A 562 -20.66 22.06 32.12
N ALA A 563 -21.83 21.94 32.75
CA ALA A 563 -21.98 21.38 34.09
C ALA A 563 -21.48 19.93 34.15
N TYR A 564 -21.72 19.11 33.12
CA TYR A 564 -21.15 17.77 33.04
C TYR A 564 -19.62 17.80 33.09
N ILE A 565 -18.99 18.62 32.24
CA ILE A 565 -17.52 18.72 32.17
C ILE A 565 -16.93 19.23 33.48
N LEU A 566 -17.51 20.26 34.10
CA LEU A 566 -17.01 20.80 35.38
C LEU A 566 -17.15 19.79 36.52
N ASN A 567 -18.26 19.03 36.56
CA ASN A 567 -18.45 17.94 37.53
C ASN A 567 -17.46 16.79 37.34
N HIS A 568 -17.19 16.44 36.07
CA HIS A 568 -16.32 15.32 35.72
C HIS A 568 -14.84 15.67 35.90
N ALA A 569 -14.40 16.82 35.40
CA ALA A 569 -13.01 17.27 35.53
C ALA A 569 -12.67 17.72 36.95
N ARG A 570 -13.63 18.20 37.76
CA ARG A 570 -13.37 18.79 39.08
C ARG A 570 -12.22 19.82 39.06
N PRO A 571 -12.24 20.84 38.18
CA PRO A 571 -11.14 21.78 38.07
C PRO A 571 -11.04 22.65 39.33
N ARG A 572 -9.83 22.97 39.76
CA ARG A 572 -9.58 23.83 40.91
C ARG A 572 -9.94 25.28 40.60
N TRP A 573 -9.64 25.75 39.39
CA TRP A 573 -9.95 27.10 38.89
C TRP A 573 -10.71 27.02 37.57
N LEU A 574 -11.54 28.03 37.29
CA LEU A 574 -12.21 28.22 36.00
C LEU A 574 -11.88 29.61 35.44
N ILE A 575 -11.40 29.62 34.20
CA ILE A 575 -11.06 30.84 33.47
C ILE A 575 -12.05 31.00 32.34
N VAL A 576 -12.58 32.20 32.15
CA VAL A 576 -13.61 32.49 31.16
C VAL A 576 -13.27 33.72 30.33
N SER A 577 -13.78 33.77 29.09
CA SER A 577 -13.59 34.94 28.22
C SER A 577 -14.30 36.19 28.75
N GLY A 578 -15.55 36.08 29.19
CA GLY A 578 -16.33 37.23 29.65
C GLY A 578 -17.56 36.86 30.46
N LYS A 579 -18.35 37.88 30.85
CA LYS A 579 -19.60 37.73 31.62
C LYS A 579 -20.58 36.71 31.03
N HIS A 580 -20.72 36.69 29.70
CA HIS A 580 -21.61 35.76 28.99
C HIS A 580 -21.25 34.27 29.19
N GLN A 581 -20.01 33.96 29.56
CA GLN A 581 -19.61 32.59 29.95
C GLN A 581 -19.90 32.32 31.43
N LEU A 582 -19.71 33.31 32.31
CA LEU A 582 -20.08 33.20 33.74
C LEU A 582 -21.58 32.96 33.90
N ASP A 583 -22.42 33.55 33.04
CA ASP A 583 -23.88 33.37 33.07
C ASP A 583 -24.32 31.92 32.82
N LYS A 584 -23.43 31.07 32.30
CA LYS A 584 -23.67 29.62 32.12
C LYS A 584 -23.32 28.80 33.36
N VAL A 585 -22.74 29.42 34.38
CA VAL A 585 -22.16 28.75 35.55
C VAL A 585 -22.94 29.10 36.82
N ASP A 586 -23.49 28.08 37.46
CA ASP A 586 -23.99 28.19 38.83
C ASP A 586 -22.86 27.88 39.82
N ARG A 587 -22.38 28.90 40.55
CA ARG A 587 -21.30 28.75 41.54
C ARG A 587 -21.63 27.71 42.61
N SER A 588 -22.88 27.64 43.04
CA SER A 588 -23.31 26.74 44.12
C SER A 588 -23.21 25.26 43.73
N ALA A 589 -23.31 24.98 42.43
CA ALA A 589 -23.16 23.63 41.87
C ALA A 589 -21.70 23.14 41.85
N PHE A 590 -20.71 24.03 41.99
CA PHE A 590 -19.28 23.70 41.82
C PHE A 590 -18.40 24.21 42.99
N PRO A 591 -18.65 23.80 44.25
CA PRO A 591 -17.98 24.33 45.43
C PRO A 591 -16.46 24.06 45.52
N TRP A 592 -15.92 23.15 44.70
CA TRP A 592 -14.49 22.87 44.64
C TRP A 592 -13.71 23.88 43.76
N ILE A 593 -14.40 24.69 42.95
CA ILE A 593 -13.76 25.75 42.16
C ILE A 593 -13.44 26.91 43.10
N GLN A 594 -12.15 27.11 43.37
CA GLN A 594 -11.65 28.09 44.35
C GLN A 594 -11.56 29.51 43.79
N ARG A 595 -11.38 29.64 42.47
CA ARG A 595 -11.23 30.91 41.77
C ARG A 595 -11.90 30.87 40.40
N TYR A 596 -12.52 31.99 40.07
CA TYR A 596 -13.01 32.29 38.74
C TYR A 596 -12.23 33.49 38.21
N VAL A 597 -11.65 33.36 37.01
CA VAL A 597 -10.87 34.43 36.38
C VAL A 597 -11.57 34.85 35.10
N CYS A 598 -11.74 36.15 34.87
CA CYS A 598 -12.36 36.69 33.67
C CYS A 598 -11.34 37.47 32.84
N MET A 599 -11.23 37.16 31.55
CA MET A 599 -10.32 37.85 30.64
C MET A 599 -10.83 39.26 30.30
N ASP A 600 -12.08 39.36 29.86
CA ASP A 600 -12.79 40.62 29.67
C ASP A 600 -13.51 40.99 30.96
N ALA A 601 -12.72 41.36 31.97
CA ALA A 601 -13.26 41.76 33.26
C ALA A 601 -13.85 43.17 33.20
N ASP A 602 -15.05 43.28 33.76
CA ASP A 602 -15.79 44.52 34.00
C ASP A 602 -16.41 44.51 35.42
N GLU A 603 -17.07 45.60 35.78
CA GLU A 603 -17.75 45.75 37.08
C GLU A 603 -18.76 44.62 37.37
N GLN A 604 -19.42 44.07 36.34
CA GLN A 604 -20.40 42.99 36.51
C GLN A 604 -19.73 41.65 36.80
N THR A 605 -18.60 41.37 36.15
CA THR A 605 -17.82 40.14 36.39
C THR A 605 -17.15 40.17 37.76
N GLU A 606 -16.69 41.34 38.22
CA GLU A 606 -16.15 41.52 39.56
C GLU A 606 -17.24 41.39 40.63
N ALA A 607 -18.42 41.98 40.39
CA ALA A 607 -19.59 41.80 41.25
C ALA A 607 -20.06 40.33 41.31
N TRP A 608 -19.89 39.58 40.22
CA TRP A 608 -20.11 38.14 40.20
C TRP A 608 -19.09 37.36 41.06
N GLY A 609 -17.94 37.98 41.37
CA GLY A 609 -16.85 37.44 42.18
C GLY A 609 -15.72 36.80 41.37
N ALA A 610 -15.62 37.11 40.07
CA ALA A 610 -14.47 36.74 39.25
C ALA A 610 -13.35 37.79 39.40
N ILE A 611 -12.09 37.35 39.37
CA ILE A 611 -10.94 38.26 39.37
C ILE A 611 -10.51 38.58 37.93
N PRO A 612 -9.99 39.80 37.66
CA PRO A 612 -9.47 40.15 36.35
C PRO A 612 -8.25 39.33 35.95
N PHE A 613 -8.17 38.91 34.69
CA PHE A 613 -7.00 38.22 34.14
C PHE A 613 -5.72 39.07 34.25
N ALA A 614 -5.85 40.39 34.13
CA ALA A 614 -4.73 41.33 34.29
C ALA A 614 -3.97 41.15 35.61
N THR A 615 -4.66 40.77 36.69
CA THR A 615 -4.06 40.47 38.00
C THR A 615 -3.05 39.32 37.94
N LEU A 616 -3.20 38.39 36.99
CA LEU A 616 -2.26 37.27 36.78
C LEU A 616 -0.99 37.70 36.03
N THR A 617 -1.01 38.86 35.38
CA THR A 617 0.10 39.42 34.60
C THR A 617 0.90 40.49 35.35
N GLU A 618 0.50 40.81 36.59
CA GLU A 618 1.23 41.74 37.47
C GLU A 618 2.60 41.20 37.87
N THR A 619 3.65 42.00 37.64
CA THR A 619 5.02 41.62 37.99
C THR A 619 5.28 41.72 39.49
N GLY A 620 6.13 40.85 40.04
CA GLY A 620 6.56 40.90 41.45
C GLY A 620 5.78 39.97 42.38
N ARG A 621 4.78 39.25 41.86
CA ARG A 621 4.01 38.23 42.60
C ARG A 621 4.60 36.84 42.38
N GLY A 622 4.82 36.12 43.48
CA GLY A 622 5.36 34.75 43.49
C GLY A 622 6.89 34.66 43.45
N ASP A 623 7.41 33.57 44.01
CA ASP A 623 8.85 33.27 44.02
C ASP A 623 9.28 32.71 42.64
N LYS A 624 10.09 33.49 41.91
CA LYS A 624 10.62 33.10 40.61
C LYS A 624 11.49 31.84 40.71
N ALA A 625 12.26 31.67 41.79
CA ALA A 625 13.13 30.51 41.97
C ALA A 625 12.32 29.23 42.21
N GLU A 626 11.22 29.31 42.95
CA GLU A 626 10.26 28.20 43.08
C GLU A 626 9.59 27.87 41.75
N ARG A 627 9.12 28.87 40.99
CA ARG A 627 8.56 28.65 39.65
C ARG A 627 9.57 27.91 38.75
N ASP A 628 10.82 28.37 38.73
CA ASP A 628 11.88 27.80 37.89
C ASP A 628 12.16 26.34 38.26
N ARG A 629 12.28 26.06 39.57
CA ARG A 629 12.40 24.68 40.08
C ARG A 629 11.22 23.81 39.66
N ARG A 630 10.00 24.32 39.68
CA ARG A 630 8.82 23.56 39.23
C ARG A 630 8.89 23.23 37.75
N ILE A 631 9.19 24.22 36.90
CA ILE A 631 9.31 24.02 35.44
C ILE A 631 10.37 22.97 35.12
N GLU A 632 11.52 23.00 35.80
CA GLU A 632 12.60 22.02 35.65
C GLU A 632 12.27 20.64 36.24
N SER A 633 11.34 20.59 37.20
CA SER A 633 10.90 19.34 37.82
C SER A 633 9.94 18.54 36.93
N VAL A 634 9.20 19.19 36.03
CA VAL A 634 8.24 18.55 35.11
C VAL A 634 8.94 17.51 34.23
N ARG A 635 8.39 16.30 34.19
CA ARG A 635 8.87 15.18 33.40
C ARG A 635 8.05 15.01 32.12
N PRO A 636 8.61 14.39 31.07
CA PRO A 636 7.88 14.10 29.83
C PRO A 636 6.60 13.28 30.05
N ASP A 637 6.56 12.44 31.08
CA ASP A 637 5.46 11.54 31.39
C ASP A 637 4.37 12.14 32.29
N ASP A 638 4.56 13.36 32.76
CA ASP A 638 3.56 14.08 33.56
C ASP A 638 2.36 14.47 32.69
N GLU A 639 1.16 14.32 33.24
CA GLU A 639 -0.08 14.77 32.62
C GLU A 639 -0.08 16.29 32.53
N CYS A 640 -0.41 16.82 31.35
CA CYS A 640 -0.44 18.25 31.09
C CYS A 640 -1.81 18.74 30.59
N MET A 641 -2.65 17.84 30.07
CA MET A 641 -3.94 18.25 29.49
C MET A 641 -5.00 17.16 29.58
N VAL A 642 -6.25 17.56 29.81
CA VAL A 642 -7.44 16.74 29.59
C VAL A 642 -8.30 17.38 28.51
N MET A 643 -8.27 16.82 27.31
CA MET A 643 -9.08 17.30 26.19
C MET A 643 -10.34 16.47 26.03
N TYR A 644 -11.51 17.12 26.10
CA TYR A 644 -12.79 16.41 25.94
C TYR A 644 -13.12 16.15 24.48
N THR A 645 -13.43 14.89 24.16
CA THR A 645 -13.95 14.52 22.84
C THR A 645 -15.47 14.44 22.90
N SER A 646 -16.12 15.02 21.89
CA SER A 646 -17.56 14.86 21.66
C SER A 646 -17.79 13.51 20.98
N GLY A 647 -17.98 12.46 21.78
CA GLY A 647 -18.40 11.17 21.25
C GLY A 647 -19.75 11.28 20.55
N THR A 648 -19.96 10.52 19.47
CA THR A 648 -21.26 10.45 18.76
C THR A 648 -22.25 9.48 19.43
N THR A 649 -21.79 8.74 20.46
CA THR A 649 -22.50 7.62 21.09
C THR A 649 -22.70 7.78 22.61
N GLY A 650 -22.31 8.92 23.21
CA GLY A 650 -22.40 9.12 24.67
C GLY A 650 -21.91 10.50 25.15
N PRO A 651 -21.85 10.72 26.48
CA PRO A 651 -21.35 11.98 27.04
C PRO A 651 -19.85 12.19 26.73
N PRO A 652 -19.35 13.44 26.68
CA PRO A 652 -17.96 13.71 26.31
C PRO A 652 -16.95 12.97 27.18
N LYS A 653 -15.91 12.38 26.56
CA LYS A 653 -14.84 11.66 27.26
C LYS A 653 -13.60 12.55 27.40
N GLY A 654 -13.02 12.61 28.59
CA GLY A 654 -11.80 13.40 28.84
C GLY A 654 -10.55 12.61 28.49
N VAL A 655 -9.89 12.93 27.37
CA VAL A 655 -8.63 12.30 26.94
C VAL A 655 -7.47 12.91 27.72
N ARG A 656 -6.75 12.08 28.49
CA ARG A 656 -5.62 12.51 29.32
C ARG A 656 -4.31 12.44 28.54
N LEU A 657 -3.59 13.56 28.47
CA LEU A 657 -2.38 13.73 27.66
C LEU A 657 -1.18 14.15 28.51
N ARG A 658 -0.01 13.66 28.11
CA ARG A 658 1.31 13.96 28.69
C ARG A 658 2.05 15.02 27.88
N HIS A 659 3.03 15.66 28.49
CA HIS A 659 3.97 16.54 27.78
C HIS A 659 4.62 15.85 26.57
N ARG A 660 5.08 14.60 26.75
CA ARG A 660 5.69 13.82 25.66
C ARG A 660 4.72 13.61 24.49
N ASN A 661 3.41 13.50 24.74
CA ASN A 661 2.45 13.27 23.68
C ASN A 661 2.44 14.43 22.69
N LEU A 662 2.49 15.66 23.20
CA LEU A 662 2.47 16.88 22.41
C LEU A 662 3.81 17.16 21.75
N ILE A 663 4.93 17.07 22.49
CA ILE A 663 6.24 17.48 21.94
C ILE A 663 6.78 16.46 20.94
N SER A 664 6.59 15.15 21.19
CA SER A 664 7.08 14.10 20.29
C SER A 664 6.48 14.19 18.89
N GLN A 665 5.20 14.56 18.76
CA GLN A 665 4.60 14.75 17.44
C GLN A 665 5.24 15.94 16.70
N GLN A 666 5.52 17.05 17.41
CA GLN A 666 6.08 18.25 16.78
C GLN A 666 7.51 18.00 16.32
N LYS A 667 8.29 17.28 17.13
CA LYS A 667 9.59 16.75 16.73
C LYS A 667 9.49 15.87 15.49
N ALA A 668 8.52 14.98 15.43
CA ALA A 668 8.34 14.10 14.28
C ALA A 668 8.02 14.90 13.01
N LEU A 669 7.17 15.92 13.11
CA LEU A 669 6.77 16.78 12.00
C LEU A 669 7.93 17.68 11.53
N SER A 670 8.78 18.18 12.43
CA SER A 670 9.98 18.96 12.05
C SER A 670 11.02 18.14 11.27
N LEU A 671 10.92 16.80 11.30
CA LEU A 671 11.75 15.92 10.48
C LEU A 671 11.17 15.65 9.08
N LEU A 672 9.87 15.92 8.90
CA LEU A 672 9.15 15.63 7.66
C LEU A 672 8.89 16.89 6.84
N TRP A 673 8.64 18.01 7.50
CA TRP A 673 8.30 19.28 6.89
C TRP A 673 9.31 20.36 7.28
N ASP A 674 9.71 21.16 6.29
CA ASP A 674 10.59 22.33 6.50
C ASP A 674 9.77 23.54 6.95
N VAL A 675 9.15 23.42 8.12
CA VAL A 675 8.46 24.51 8.81
C VAL A 675 9.45 25.15 9.79
N ASN A 676 9.64 26.45 9.71
CA ASN A 676 10.65 27.15 10.50
C ASN A 676 10.17 28.55 10.94
N GLU A 677 11.06 29.31 11.57
CA GLU A 677 10.72 30.59 12.18
C GLU A 677 10.28 31.68 11.19
N ASN A 678 10.48 31.47 9.88
CA ASN A 678 10.04 32.39 8.83
C ASN A 678 8.61 32.13 8.35
N ASP A 679 7.98 31.04 8.82
CA ASP A 679 6.61 30.72 8.45
C ASP A 679 5.58 31.52 9.25
N VAL A 680 4.47 31.83 8.57
CA VAL A 680 3.34 32.59 9.11
C VAL A 680 2.08 31.75 8.97
N PHE A 681 1.42 31.49 10.10
CA PHE A 681 0.17 30.75 10.17
C PHE A 681 -1.01 31.70 10.33
N LEU A 682 -2.10 31.45 9.59
CA LEU A 682 -3.40 32.07 9.82
C LEU A 682 -4.33 31.06 10.52
N SER A 683 -4.60 31.26 11.81
CA SER A 683 -5.24 30.26 12.67
C SER A 683 -6.61 30.69 13.18
N TYR A 684 -7.62 29.95 12.75
CA TYR A 684 -9.00 30.03 13.26
C TYR A 684 -9.44 28.71 13.92
N LEU A 685 -8.65 27.63 13.78
CA LEU A 685 -9.04 26.29 14.23
C LEU A 685 -9.25 26.30 15.75
N PRO A 686 -10.38 25.77 16.26
CA PRO A 686 -10.69 25.87 17.68
C PRO A 686 -9.70 25.11 18.57
N TRP A 687 -9.23 25.74 19.65
CA TRP A 687 -8.22 25.13 20.53
C TRP A 687 -8.75 24.10 21.53
N HIS A 688 -10.06 24.05 21.75
CA HIS A 688 -10.69 22.95 22.47
C HIS A 688 -10.78 21.67 21.61
N HIS A 689 -10.50 21.76 20.30
CA HIS A 689 -10.44 20.63 19.37
C HIS A 689 -8.99 20.29 19.07
N SER A 690 -8.69 19.01 18.85
CA SER A 690 -7.31 18.53 18.73
C SER A 690 -6.55 19.12 17.53
N PHE A 691 -7.21 19.37 16.41
CA PHE A 691 -6.54 19.92 15.22
C PHE A 691 -5.95 21.33 15.46
N GLY A 692 -6.70 22.27 16.05
CA GLY A 692 -6.12 23.57 16.43
C GLY A 692 -5.31 23.49 17.72
N GLY A 693 -5.85 22.77 18.72
CA GLY A 693 -5.39 22.79 20.11
C GLY A 693 -4.20 21.89 20.43
N LEU A 694 -3.95 20.83 19.66
CA LEU A 694 -2.84 19.91 19.89
C LEU A 694 -1.84 19.87 18.72
N PHE A 695 -2.28 20.23 17.51
CA PHE A 695 -1.45 20.19 16.31
C PHE A 695 -0.94 21.58 15.90
N GLU A 696 -1.82 22.46 15.39
CA GLU A 696 -1.44 23.73 14.76
C GLU A 696 -0.68 24.67 15.72
N ARG A 697 -1.24 25.00 16.88
CA ARG A 697 -0.61 25.96 17.80
C ARG A 697 0.72 25.48 18.39
N PHE A 698 0.88 24.16 18.57
CA PHE A 698 2.13 23.61 19.09
C PHE A 698 3.17 23.46 17.99
N MET A 699 2.78 23.35 16.72
CA MET A 699 3.70 23.45 15.59
C MET A 699 4.32 24.84 15.51
N THR A 700 3.52 25.90 15.67
CA THR A 700 4.05 27.27 15.67
C THR A 700 4.96 27.50 16.87
N LEU A 701 4.57 27.01 18.06
CA LEU A 701 5.39 27.08 19.26
C LEU A 701 6.73 26.36 19.07
N TYR A 702 6.72 25.14 18.52
CA TYR A 702 7.91 24.30 18.42
C TYR A 702 8.92 24.83 17.40
N ASN A 703 8.45 25.31 16.24
CA ASN A 703 9.30 25.71 15.11
C ASN A 703 9.63 27.21 15.08
N GLY A 704 9.11 28.03 16.00
CA GLY A 704 9.43 29.46 16.05
C GLY A 704 8.61 30.35 15.12
N CYS A 705 7.52 29.82 14.54
CA CYS A 705 6.73 30.51 13.51
C CYS A 705 5.98 31.72 14.06
N THR A 706 5.55 32.62 13.17
CA THR A 706 4.55 33.65 13.51
C THR A 706 3.15 33.05 13.47
N PHE A 707 2.40 33.23 14.55
CA PHE A 707 1.03 32.76 14.74
C PHE A 707 0.05 33.93 14.69
N CYS A 708 -0.73 34.02 13.61
CA CYS A 708 -1.74 35.06 13.42
C CYS A 708 -3.13 34.50 13.76
N LEU A 709 -3.77 35.06 14.80
CA LEU A 709 -5.13 34.67 15.18
C LEU A 709 -6.14 35.31 14.26
N ASP A 710 -6.97 34.46 13.67
CA ASP A 710 -8.05 34.86 12.79
C ASP A 710 -9.40 34.88 13.54
N ASP A 711 -10.11 36.00 13.42
CA ASP A 711 -11.40 36.25 14.08
C ASP A 711 -12.61 35.88 13.21
N SER A 712 -12.41 35.33 12.01
CA SER A 712 -13.50 34.88 11.13
C SER A 712 -14.24 33.64 11.63
N ARG A 713 -13.57 32.89 12.53
CA ARG A 713 -14.03 31.59 13.08
C ARG A 713 -14.33 30.54 11.99
N GLY A 714 -13.75 30.69 10.80
CA GLY A 714 -14.02 29.81 9.65
C GLY A 714 -15.44 29.91 9.10
N ARG A 715 -16.16 31.00 9.40
CA ARG A 715 -17.55 31.25 8.98
C ARG A 715 -17.68 32.53 8.16
N ASP A 716 -16.93 33.57 8.52
CA ASP A 716 -16.91 34.86 7.83
C ASP A 716 -15.77 34.90 6.80
N VAL A 717 -16.05 34.50 5.57
CA VAL A 717 -15.01 34.34 4.54
C VAL A 717 -14.40 35.69 4.15
N ASP A 718 -15.19 36.76 4.11
CA ASP A 718 -14.69 38.10 3.77
C ASP A 718 -13.72 38.59 4.86
N ARG A 719 -14.05 38.36 6.14
CA ARG A 719 -13.13 38.62 7.25
C ARG A 719 -11.84 37.81 7.16
N MET A 720 -11.95 36.54 6.76
CA MET A 720 -10.77 35.68 6.55
C MET A 720 -9.89 36.20 5.41
N ILE A 721 -10.47 36.67 4.29
CA ILE A 721 -9.75 37.25 3.16
C ILE A 721 -9.05 38.56 3.58
N ASP A 722 -9.71 39.41 4.36
CA ASP A 722 -9.10 40.63 4.92
C ASP A 722 -7.89 40.30 5.80
N ASN A 723 -8.03 39.30 6.67
CA ASN A 723 -6.94 38.84 7.52
C ASN A 723 -5.82 38.17 6.67
N TRP A 724 -6.18 37.45 5.61
CA TRP A 724 -5.23 36.86 4.66
C TRP A 724 -4.40 37.94 3.95
N ARG A 725 -5.05 38.98 3.42
CA ARG A 725 -4.37 40.13 2.80
C ARG A 725 -3.41 40.81 3.78
N ARG A 726 -3.79 40.87 5.06
CA ARG A 726 -3.00 41.56 6.09
C ARG A 726 -1.81 40.76 6.57
N TYR A 727 -2.00 39.46 6.79
CA TYR A 727 -0.99 38.60 7.41
C TYR A 727 -0.14 37.84 6.39
N ASP A 728 -0.64 37.66 5.16
CA ASP A 728 0.03 36.99 4.04
C ASP A 728 0.67 35.65 4.49
N PRO A 729 -0.18 34.68 4.90
CA PRO A 729 0.27 33.45 5.53
C PRO A 729 1.08 32.58 4.56
N SER A 730 2.15 31.96 5.06
CA SER A 730 2.89 30.94 4.31
C SER A 730 2.27 29.57 4.46
N LEU A 731 1.52 29.31 5.53
CA LEU A 731 0.89 28.02 5.81
C LEU A 731 -0.56 28.23 6.25
N PHE A 732 -1.47 27.41 5.71
CA PHE A 732 -2.87 27.46 6.08
C PHE A 732 -3.43 26.06 6.37
N PHE A 733 -3.80 25.83 7.63
CA PHE A 733 -4.30 24.54 8.10
C PHE A 733 -5.80 24.66 8.29
N SER A 734 -6.56 23.80 7.62
CA SER A 734 -8.00 23.96 7.56
C SER A 734 -8.73 22.67 7.23
N VAL A 735 -10.05 22.68 7.40
CA VAL A 735 -10.92 21.55 7.06
C VAL A 735 -11.45 21.71 5.63
N PRO A 736 -11.83 20.62 4.93
CA PRO A 736 -12.25 20.68 3.53
C PRO A 736 -13.33 21.72 3.23
N ARG A 737 -14.28 21.92 4.16
CA ARG A 737 -15.35 22.90 4.02
C ARG A 737 -14.86 24.35 3.94
N VAL A 738 -13.86 24.72 4.73
CA VAL A 738 -13.33 26.09 4.73
C VAL A 738 -12.43 26.31 3.52
N HIS A 739 -11.72 25.27 3.06
CA HIS A 739 -11.08 25.31 1.75
C HIS A 739 -12.10 25.53 0.62
N ASP A 740 -13.23 24.81 0.62
CA ASP A 740 -14.29 24.98 -0.40
C ASP A 740 -14.84 26.41 -0.42
N LEU A 741 -15.13 26.98 0.76
CA LEU A 741 -15.58 28.37 0.90
C LEU A 741 -14.54 29.38 0.36
N LEU A 742 -13.28 29.26 0.78
CA LEU A 742 -12.19 30.14 0.33
C LEU A 742 -12.00 30.06 -1.19
N LEU A 743 -11.91 28.83 -1.72
CA LEU A 743 -11.66 28.62 -3.14
C LEU A 743 -12.85 29.01 -4.02
N SER A 744 -14.09 28.92 -3.50
CA SER A 744 -15.27 29.45 -4.20
C SER A 744 -15.14 30.96 -4.39
N ARG A 745 -14.74 31.70 -3.36
CA ARG A 745 -14.50 33.15 -3.47
C ARG A 745 -13.34 33.48 -4.42
N CYS A 746 -12.28 32.68 -4.45
CA CYS A 746 -11.20 32.85 -5.44
C CYS A 746 -11.72 32.73 -6.89
N ARG A 747 -12.62 31.79 -7.17
CA ARG A 747 -13.20 31.60 -8.51
C ARG A 747 -14.14 32.73 -8.92
N GLU A 748 -14.85 33.30 -7.95
CA GLU A 748 -15.76 34.43 -8.17
C GLU A 748 -15.00 35.75 -8.39
N GLU A 749 -13.90 35.96 -7.66
CA GLU A 749 -13.20 37.24 -7.61
C GLU A 749 -11.69 37.09 -7.82
N ARG A 750 -11.20 37.53 -9.00
CA ARG A 750 -9.75 37.53 -9.35
C ARG A 750 -8.86 38.28 -8.36
N GLU A 751 -9.40 39.24 -7.63
CA GLU A 751 -8.65 39.93 -6.58
C GLU A 751 -8.37 39.00 -5.40
N VAL A 752 -9.37 38.23 -4.98
CA VAL A 752 -9.26 37.25 -3.89
C VAL A 752 -8.29 36.13 -4.27
N GLU A 753 -8.39 35.61 -5.48
CA GLU A 753 -7.42 34.63 -6.01
C GLU A 753 -5.98 35.15 -5.93
N ARG A 754 -5.75 36.42 -6.30
CA ARG A 754 -4.42 37.04 -6.21
C ARG A 754 -3.95 37.24 -4.77
N ILE A 755 -4.86 37.56 -3.84
CA ILE A 755 -4.54 37.68 -2.41
C ILE A 755 -4.10 36.31 -1.85
N VAL A 756 -4.81 35.25 -2.20
CA VAL A 756 -4.58 33.90 -1.64
C VAL A 756 -3.35 33.25 -2.26
N PHE A 757 -3.20 33.30 -3.58
CA PHE A 757 -2.16 32.58 -4.33
C PHE A 757 -0.99 33.44 -4.80
N GLY A 758 -1.11 34.76 -4.78
CA GLY A 758 -0.03 35.69 -5.19
C GLY A 758 0.96 36.03 -4.08
N GLY A 759 0.74 35.53 -2.87
CA GLY A 759 1.53 35.81 -1.67
C GLY A 759 2.58 34.75 -1.35
N ARG A 760 2.85 34.55 -0.05
CA ARG A 760 3.88 33.64 0.46
C ARG A 760 3.41 32.21 0.74
N LEU A 761 2.19 31.84 0.35
CA LEU A 761 1.62 30.52 0.61
C LEU A 761 2.50 29.40 0.02
N ARG A 762 3.02 28.53 0.88
CA ARG A 762 3.93 27.43 0.54
C ARG A 762 3.21 26.10 0.40
N PHE A 763 2.26 25.81 1.30
CA PHE A 763 1.38 24.64 1.22
C PHE A 763 0.16 24.84 2.12
N VAL A 764 -0.88 24.03 1.88
CA VAL A 764 -2.03 23.90 2.76
C VAL A 764 -2.05 22.50 3.39
N PHE A 765 -2.56 22.38 4.60
CA PHE A 765 -2.75 21.09 5.26
C PHE A 765 -4.21 20.89 5.64
N THR A 766 -4.71 19.69 5.39
CA THR A 766 -6.07 19.32 5.78
C THR A 766 -6.13 17.98 6.50
N ALA A 767 -7.11 17.87 7.40
CA ALA A 767 -7.35 16.70 8.21
C ALA A 767 -8.82 16.63 8.62
N GLY A 768 -9.22 15.50 9.20
CA GLY A 768 -10.57 15.27 9.70
C GLY A 768 -11.57 14.79 8.66
N ALA A 769 -11.35 15.07 7.37
CA ALA A 769 -12.03 14.46 6.23
C ALA A 769 -11.13 14.55 4.98
N PRO A 770 -11.28 13.63 3.99
CA PRO A 770 -10.56 13.72 2.72
C PRO A 770 -10.89 15.01 1.97
N LEU A 771 -9.90 15.65 1.33
CA LEU A 771 -10.16 16.79 0.47
C LEU A 771 -10.85 16.31 -0.83
N PRO A 772 -11.95 16.95 -1.27
CA PRO A 772 -12.52 16.67 -2.58
C PRO A 772 -11.50 16.91 -3.70
N ALA A 773 -11.44 16.00 -4.67
CA ALA A 773 -10.47 16.06 -5.78
C ALA A 773 -10.53 17.38 -6.56
N LYS A 774 -11.73 17.99 -6.68
CA LYS A 774 -11.94 19.31 -7.31
C LYS A 774 -11.19 20.45 -6.60
N LEU A 775 -11.02 20.38 -5.28
CA LEU A 775 -10.34 21.41 -4.49
C LEU A 775 -8.83 21.20 -4.56
N GLU A 776 -8.40 19.94 -4.48
CA GLU A 776 -7.00 19.57 -4.69
C GLU A 776 -6.50 19.97 -6.09
N ALA A 777 -7.31 19.74 -7.12
CA ALA A 777 -6.99 20.15 -8.49
C ALA A 777 -6.77 21.67 -8.60
N TYR A 778 -7.61 22.47 -7.95
CA TYR A 778 -7.49 23.92 -7.96
C TYR A 778 -6.22 24.39 -7.24
N TYR A 779 -5.91 23.86 -6.05
CA TYR A 779 -4.61 24.12 -5.40
C TYR A 779 -3.42 23.72 -6.29
N ARG A 780 -3.55 22.59 -7.01
CA ARG A 780 -2.53 22.10 -7.93
C ARG A 780 -2.31 23.00 -9.13
N GLU A 781 -3.38 23.56 -9.70
CA GLU A 781 -3.29 24.56 -10.79
C GLU A 781 -2.51 25.79 -10.36
N HIS A 782 -2.54 26.15 -9.08
CA HIS A 782 -1.75 27.24 -8.49
C HIS A 782 -0.41 26.80 -7.90
N HIS A 783 0.04 25.57 -8.15
CA HIS A 783 1.29 25.01 -7.62
C HIS A 783 1.41 25.02 -6.09
N ILE A 784 0.29 24.98 -5.38
CA ILE A 784 0.24 24.87 -3.92
C ILE A 784 0.02 23.40 -3.53
N PRO A 785 0.98 22.73 -2.86
CA PRO A 785 0.79 21.39 -2.34
C PRO A 785 -0.33 21.36 -1.30
N VAL A 786 -1.18 20.32 -1.40
CA VAL A 786 -2.11 19.94 -0.35
C VAL A 786 -1.52 18.75 0.40
N LEU A 787 -1.28 18.92 1.69
CA LEU A 787 -0.89 17.85 2.58
C LEU A 787 -2.09 17.34 3.37
N GLU A 788 -2.20 16.03 3.52
CA GLU A 788 -3.23 15.36 4.30
C GLU A 788 -2.61 14.63 5.49
N GLY A 789 -3.37 14.52 6.58
CA GLY A 789 -2.97 13.70 7.73
C GLY A 789 -4.15 13.14 8.49
N TRP A 790 -3.85 12.11 9.29
CA TRP A 790 -4.85 11.42 10.09
C TRP A 790 -4.36 11.13 11.51
N GLY A 791 -5.33 11.14 12.41
CA GLY A 791 -5.26 10.61 13.76
C GLY A 791 -6.42 11.14 14.60
N LEU A 792 -6.33 10.94 15.91
CA LEU A 792 -7.42 11.12 16.87
C LEU A 792 -6.95 11.95 18.06
N THR A 793 -7.84 12.52 18.86
CA THR A 793 -7.41 13.25 20.08
C THR A 793 -6.56 12.34 20.99
N GLU A 794 -6.89 11.06 21.06
CA GLU A 794 -6.19 9.99 21.77
C GLU A 794 -4.76 9.72 21.27
N THR A 795 -4.40 10.25 20.10
CA THR A 795 -3.07 10.07 19.49
C THR A 795 -2.35 11.40 19.27
N SER A 796 -2.75 12.47 19.98
CA SER A 796 -2.17 13.81 19.92
C SER A 796 -1.80 14.27 18.50
N PRO A 797 -2.76 14.75 17.73
CA PRO A 797 -3.68 13.95 16.94
C PRO A 797 -3.08 13.41 15.64
N CYS A 798 -1.77 13.45 15.49
CA CYS A 798 -1.11 13.05 14.27
C CYS A 798 -0.55 11.65 14.41
N VAL A 799 -0.92 10.78 13.48
CA VAL A 799 -0.38 9.43 13.33
C VAL A 799 0.30 9.30 11.98
N THR A 800 -0.37 9.73 10.91
CA THR A 800 0.16 9.68 9.55
C THR A 800 0.05 11.04 8.87
N VAL A 801 1.01 11.33 7.98
CA VAL A 801 0.95 12.50 7.08
C VAL A 801 1.47 12.16 5.70
N THR A 802 0.96 12.87 4.70
CA THR A 802 1.58 12.92 3.37
C THR A 802 2.85 13.79 3.41
N THR A 803 3.78 13.50 2.51
CA THR A 803 5.04 14.23 2.39
C THR A 803 5.04 15.17 1.19
N LEU A 804 5.86 16.23 1.25
CA LEU A 804 5.97 17.23 0.19
C LEU A 804 6.63 16.69 -1.10
N ASP A 805 7.41 15.61 -0.99
CA ASP A 805 8.12 14.93 -2.08
C ASP A 805 7.30 13.82 -2.76
N GLY A 806 6.14 13.47 -2.20
CA GLY A 806 5.24 12.45 -2.73
C GLY A 806 4.44 12.93 -3.95
N ARG A 807 4.02 11.99 -4.81
CA ARG A 807 3.05 12.30 -5.86
C ARG A 807 1.70 12.61 -5.20
N TRP A 808 1.18 13.83 -5.41
CA TRP A 808 -0.11 14.26 -4.87
C TRP A 808 -1.22 13.30 -5.31
N LYS A 809 -1.91 12.69 -4.35
CA LYS A 809 -2.94 11.68 -4.61
C LYS A 809 -4.03 11.73 -3.54
N SER A 810 -5.22 12.16 -3.96
CA SER A 810 -6.41 12.24 -3.12
C SER A 810 -6.74 10.91 -2.44
N GLY A 811 -7.26 10.99 -1.22
CA GLY A 811 -7.80 9.83 -0.49
C GLY A 811 -6.76 9.00 0.26
N TYR A 812 -5.53 9.49 0.38
CA TYR A 812 -4.47 8.89 1.21
C TYR A 812 -4.03 9.87 2.29
N VAL A 813 -3.87 9.37 3.51
CA VAL A 813 -3.43 10.16 4.68
C VAL A 813 -1.94 9.95 4.99
N GLY A 814 -1.21 9.43 4.00
CA GLY A 814 0.23 9.24 4.01
C GLY A 814 0.75 8.16 4.96
N ARG A 815 1.96 8.34 5.47
CA ARG A 815 2.70 7.30 6.20
C ARG A 815 2.87 7.67 7.69
N PRO A 816 3.13 6.69 8.58
CA PRO A 816 3.37 6.95 9.99
C PRO A 816 4.47 8.01 10.19
N ILE A 817 4.27 8.92 11.14
CA ILE A 817 5.29 9.91 11.51
C ILE A 817 6.44 9.24 12.30
N PRO A 818 7.67 9.81 12.31
CA PRO A 818 8.77 9.35 13.16
C PRO A 818 8.36 9.06 14.61
N GLY A 819 8.81 7.92 15.15
CA GLY A 819 8.48 7.48 16.50
C GLY A 819 7.10 6.83 16.67
N VAL A 820 6.25 6.84 15.65
CA VAL A 820 4.91 6.24 15.67
C VAL A 820 4.87 4.98 14.81
N SER A 821 4.24 3.95 15.35
CA SER A 821 4.04 2.65 14.72
C SER A 821 2.57 2.41 14.51
N VAL A 822 2.19 1.93 13.33
CA VAL A 822 0.80 1.65 12.97
C VAL A 822 0.69 0.21 12.49
N ARG A 823 -0.34 -0.51 12.94
CA ARG A 823 -0.59 -1.91 12.58
C ARG A 823 -2.06 -2.07 12.21
N LEU A 824 -2.37 -2.98 11.29
CA LEU A 824 -3.75 -3.36 11.02
C LEU A 824 -4.07 -4.67 11.76
N SER A 825 -5.16 -4.68 12.52
CA SER A 825 -5.72 -5.92 13.06
C SER A 825 -6.30 -6.79 11.93
N PRO A 826 -6.62 -8.08 12.19
CA PRO A 826 -7.24 -8.95 11.18
C PRO A 826 -8.55 -8.42 10.57
N ASP A 827 -9.32 -7.64 11.32
CA ASP A 827 -10.54 -6.96 10.88
C ASP A 827 -10.29 -5.55 10.30
N GLN A 828 -9.04 -5.24 9.97
CA GLN A 828 -8.57 -3.97 9.40
C GLN A 828 -8.68 -2.76 10.32
N GLU A 829 -8.90 -2.96 11.62
CA GLU A 829 -8.83 -1.89 12.61
C GLU A 829 -7.40 -1.37 12.72
N ILE A 830 -7.24 -0.06 12.64
CA ILE A 830 -5.96 0.60 12.76
C ILE A 830 -5.57 0.62 14.25
N LEU A 831 -4.40 0.07 14.55
CA LEU A 831 -3.77 0.05 15.85
C LEU A 831 -2.57 0.99 15.83
N VAL A 832 -2.40 1.81 16.85
CA VAL A 832 -1.34 2.83 16.92
C VAL A 832 -0.53 2.65 18.19
N LYS A 833 0.80 2.73 18.08
CA LYS A 833 1.71 2.70 19.23
C LYS A 833 2.80 3.74 19.04
N GLY A 834 3.05 4.54 20.07
CA GLY A 834 4.05 5.61 20.00
C GLY A 834 3.96 6.55 21.19
N PRO A 835 4.91 7.51 21.28
CA PRO A 835 4.93 8.51 22.34
C PRO A 835 3.75 9.49 22.25
N ASN A 836 3.03 9.53 21.13
CA ASN A 836 1.84 10.35 20.88
C ASN A 836 0.54 9.77 21.46
N VAL A 837 0.52 8.50 21.88
CA VAL A 837 -0.68 7.83 22.43
C VAL A 837 -0.97 8.32 23.85
N MET A 838 -2.25 8.63 24.12
CA MET A 838 -2.78 9.13 25.38
C MET A 838 -2.45 8.24 26.60
N ILE A 839 -2.69 8.79 27.79
CA ILE A 839 -2.67 8.02 29.05
C ILE A 839 -3.89 7.09 29.15
N GLY A 840 -5.06 7.60 28.74
CA GLY A 840 -6.35 6.96 28.91
C GLY A 840 -7.48 7.99 29.07
N TYR A 841 -8.69 7.52 29.32
CA TYR A 841 -9.85 8.36 29.58
C TYR A 841 -9.95 8.70 31.08
N LEU A 842 -10.26 9.95 31.39
CA LEU A 842 -10.46 10.43 32.75
C LEU A 842 -11.64 9.70 33.40
N HIS A 843 -11.42 9.09 34.57
CA HIS A 843 -12.41 8.34 35.36
C HIS A 843 -13.10 7.17 34.63
N ASP A 844 -12.50 6.66 33.55
CA ASP A 844 -13.08 5.58 32.74
C ASP A 844 -12.00 4.53 32.40
N GLU A 845 -11.59 3.79 33.43
CA GLU A 845 -10.59 2.71 33.32
C GLU A 845 -11.10 1.56 32.44
N GLU A 846 -12.40 1.29 32.49
CA GLU A 846 -13.03 0.28 31.64
C GLU A 846 -12.85 0.64 30.17
N ALA A 847 -13.33 1.81 29.71
CA ALA A 847 -13.14 2.19 28.31
C ALA A 847 -11.65 2.32 27.94
N THR A 848 -10.81 2.74 28.88
CA THR A 848 -9.35 2.80 28.67
C THR A 848 -8.76 1.42 28.37
N SER A 849 -9.10 0.40 29.18
CA SER A 849 -8.62 -0.98 28.98
C SER A 849 -9.15 -1.64 27.70
N HIS A 850 -10.31 -1.19 27.19
CA HIS A 850 -10.86 -1.67 25.93
C HIS A 850 -10.09 -1.14 24.70
N VAL A 851 -9.51 0.06 24.80
CA VAL A 851 -8.81 0.71 23.68
C VAL A 851 -7.29 0.65 23.80
N LEU A 852 -6.71 0.51 24.99
CA LEU A 852 -5.27 0.34 25.21
C LEU A 852 -4.99 -1.09 25.66
N ASP A 853 -4.23 -1.84 24.86
CA ASP A 853 -3.81 -3.19 25.22
C ASP A 853 -2.55 -3.21 26.11
N ALA A 854 -2.23 -4.37 26.66
CA ALA A 854 -1.08 -4.58 27.55
C ALA A 854 0.28 -4.32 26.86
N ASP A 855 0.32 -4.42 25.52
CA ASP A 855 1.52 -4.16 24.71
C ASP A 855 1.64 -2.67 24.35
N GLY A 856 0.72 -1.82 24.78
CA GLY A 856 0.70 -0.38 24.53
C GLY A 856 0.20 0.01 23.14
N TRP A 857 -0.55 -0.86 22.46
CA TRP A 857 -1.27 -0.51 21.24
C TRP A 857 -2.63 0.09 21.56
N PHE A 858 -2.91 1.21 20.91
CA PHE A 858 -4.19 1.89 20.92
C PHE A 858 -5.06 1.43 19.75
N ARG A 859 -6.25 0.91 20.05
CA ARG A 859 -7.30 0.54 19.12
C ARG A 859 -8.10 1.78 18.74
N THR A 860 -7.96 2.21 17.49
CA THR A 860 -8.51 3.51 17.07
C THR A 860 -10.02 3.49 16.82
N GLY A 861 -10.60 2.31 16.59
CA GLY A 861 -11.95 2.16 16.05
C GLY A 861 -12.10 2.64 14.60
N ASP A 862 -11.02 3.04 13.93
CA ASP A 862 -10.98 3.36 12.51
C ASP A 862 -10.49 2.14 11.73
N LEU A 863 -11.10 1.89 10.57
CA LEU A 863 -10.71 0.85 9.63
C LEU A 863 -9.81 1.46 8.56
N GLY A 864 -8.74 0.75 8.19
CA GLY A 864 -7.77 1.24 7.23
C GLY A 864 -7.14 0.16 6.38
N GLU A 865 -6.54 0.61 5.29
CA GLU A 865 -5.74 -0.21 4.38
C GLU A 865 -4.40 0.50 4.13
N PHE A 866 -3.30 -0.24 4.26
CA PHE A 866 -1.98 0.25 3.87
C PHE A 866 -1.67 -0.14 2.43
N THR A 867 -1.37 0.85 1.60
CA THR A 867 -0.89 0.67 0.23
C THR A 867 0.58 1.10 0.11
N ASP A 868 1.12 1.10 -1.11
CA ASP A 868 2.42 1.70 -1.37
C ASP A 868 2.40 3.23 -1.33
N GLU A 869 1.22 3.85 -1.46
CA GLU A 869 1.05 5.31 -1.40
C GLU A 869 0.90 5.80 0.05
N GLY A 870 0.49 4.92 0.97
CA GLY A 870 0.27 5.25 2.38
C GLY A 870 -0.96 4.56 2.95
N LEU A 871 -1.39 5.04 4.11
CA LEU A 871 -2.62 4.62 4.76
C LEU A 871 -3.82 5.28 4.07
N ARG A 872 -4.87 4.49 3.86
CA ARG A 872 -6.19 4.95 3.45
C ARG A 872 -7.21 4.62 4.53
N ILE A 873 -8.05 5.59 4.89
CA ILE A 873 -9.12 5.40 5.88
C ILE A 873 -10.37 4.89 5.18
N LEU A 874 -10.89 3.75 5.66
CA LEU A 874 -12.07 3.08 5.09
C LEU A 874 -13.37 3.48 5.82
N GLY A 875 -13.27 3.93 7.06
CA GLY A 875 -14.39 4.41 7.88
C GLY A 875 -14.31 3.93 9.32
N ARG A 876 -15.37 4.17 10.12
CA ARG A 876 -15.47 3.72 11.51
C ARG A 876 -15.92 2.26 11.63
N LYS A 877 -15.29 1.51 12.56
CA LYS A 877 -15.64 0.13 12.91
C LYS A 877 -17.06 0.03 13.50
N ASP A 878 -17.39 0.93 14.43
CA ASP A 878 -18.70 0.96 15.11
C ASP A 878 -19.81 1.61 14.25
N GLY A 879 -19.43 2.30 13.17
CA GLY A 879 -20.38 2.94 12.26
C GLY A 879 -20.96 2.00 11.21
N ALA A 880 -20.41 0.79 11.05
CA ALA A 880 -20.87 -0.16 10.06
C ALA A 880 -22.12 -0.91 10.54
N PHE A 881 -23.11 -1.04 9.66
CA PHE A 881 -24.33 -1.82 9.93
C PHE A 881 -24.46 -2.99 8.95
N LYS A 882 -25.34 -3.94 9.26
CA LYS A 882 -25.64 -5.07 8.38
C LYS A 882 -27.02 -4.92 7.74
N LEU A 883 -27.14 -5.28 6.48
CA LEU A 883 -28.42 -5.48 5.78
C LEU A 883 -29.03 -6.85 6.18
N THR A 884 -30.29 -7.10 5.83
CA THR A 884 -30.98 -8.39 6.08
C THR A 884 -30.29 -9.58 5.41
N ASN A 885 -29.65 -9.36 4.27
CA ASN A 885 -28.86 -10.37 3.55
C ASN A 885 -27.49 -10.66 4.19
N GLY A 886 -27.17 -10.01 5.32
CA GLY A 886 -25.91 -10.19 6.05
C GLY A 886 -24.75 -9.31 5.56
N GLU A 887 -24.94 -8.57 4.47
CA GLU A 887 -23.90 -7.71 3.90
C GLU A 887 -23.58 -6.52 4.82
N LYS A 888 -22.29 -6.23 4.98
CA LYS A 888 -21.80 -5.14 5.84
C LYS A 888 -21.66 -3.84 5.07
N VAL A 889 -22.34 -2.79 5.54
CA VAL A 889 -22.36 -1.45 4.95
C VAL A 889 -21.52 -0.50 5.77
N HIS A 890 -20.67 0.27 5.10
CA HIS A 890 -19.84 1.31 5.70
C HIS A 890 -20.40 2.69 5.30
N PRO A 891 -21.34 3.26 6.09
CA PRO A 891 -22.11 4.44 5.67
C PRO A 891 -21.25 5.65 5.35
N GLN A 892 -20.19 5.91 6.11
CA GLN A 892 -19.31 7.07 5.89
C GLN A 892 -18.68 7.09 4.49
N ARG A 893 -18.36 5.94 3.90
CA ARG A 893 -17.81 5.90 2.53
C ARG A 893 -18.82 6.43 1.53
N ILE A 894 -20.08 6.03 1.69
CA ILE A 894 -21.19 6.45 0.83
C ILE A 894 -21.50 7.92 1.09
N GLU A 895 -21.63 8.33 2.36
CA GLU A 895 -21.90 9.72 2.76
C GLU A 895 -20.87 10.70 2.22
N ASN A 896 -19.57 10.39 2.39
CA ASN A 896 -18.49 11.22 1.91
C ASN A 896 -18.51 11.33 0.37
N LEU A 897 -18.79 10.23 -0.33
CA LEU A 897 -18.92 10.25 -1.78
C LEU A 897 -20.09 11.13 -2.23
N LEU A 898 -21.26 10.97 -1.62
CA LEU A 898 -22.45 11.77 -1.95
C LEU A 898 -22.20 13.27 -1.75
N VAL A 899 -21.57 13.65 -0.64
CA VAL A 899 -21.27 15.05 -0.32
C VAL A 899 -20.15 15.61 -1.20
N ASN A 900 -19.11 14.83 -1.49
CA ASN A 900 -17.95 15.32 -2.24
C ASN A 900 -18.21 15.42 -3.75
N GLU A 901 -19.02 14.51 -4.29
CA GLU A 901 -19.26 14.38 -5.73
C GLU A 901 -20.55 15.09 -6.20
N SER A 902 -21.42 15.51 -5.28
CA SER A 902 -22.66 16.22 -5.60
C SER A 902 -22.57 17.72 -5.31
N PRO A 903 -22.96 18.60 -6.24
CA PRO A 903 -23.14 20.02 -5.96
C PRO A 903 -24.42 20.31 -5.15
N TRP A 904 -25.35 19.36 -5.05
CA TRP A 904 -26.68 19.53 -4.44
C TRP A 904 -26.76 19.01 -3.00
N ILE A 905 -25.87 18.09 -2.63
CA ILE A 905 -25.88 17.41 -1.33
C ILE A 905 -24.87 18.09 -0.41
N ARG A 906 -25.37 18.84 0.57
CA ARG A 906 -24.54 19.48 1.59
C ARG A 906 -24.12 18.49 2.66
N GLN A 907 -25.01 17.57 3.03
CA GLN A 907 -24.74 16.53 4.01
C GLN A 907 -25.64 15.32 3.74
N ALA A 908 -25.16 14.12 4.06
CA ALA A 908 -25.93 12.89 3.91
C ALA A 908 -25.75 11.99 5.13
N VAL A 909 -26.82 11.26 5.48
CA VAL A 909 -26.81 10.23 6.53
C VAL A 909 -27.38 8.94 5.96
N VAL A 910 -26.52 7.95 5.82
CA VAL A 910 -26.85 6.66 5.26
C VAL A 910 -27.43 5.74 6.33
N VAL A 911 -28.53 5.08 5.98
CA VAL A 911 -29.34 4.20 6.83
C VAL A 911 -29.64 2.89 6.12
N GLY A 912 -30.00 1.85 6.88
CA GLY A 912 -30.29 0.52 6.34
C GLY A 912 -30.01 -0.65 7.28
N SER A 913 -29.69 -0.40 8.55
CA SER A 913 -29.46 -1.47 9.52
C SER A 913 -30.68 -2.39 9.63
N GLY A 914 -30.50 -3.68 9.36
CA GLY A 914 -31.57 -4.68 9.34
C GLY A 914 -32.60 -4.49 8.21
N LYS A 915 -32.23 -3.82 7.11
CA LYS A 915 -33.08 -3.59 5.94
C LYS A 915 -32.50 -4.26 4.69
N ASP A 916 -33.31 -4.36 3.62
CA ASP A 916 -32.93 -5.08 2.39
C ASP A 916 -31.98 -4.29 1.48
N PHE A 917 -31.90 -2.97 1.66
CA PHE A 917 -31.07 -2.08 0.86
C PHE A 917 -30.63 -0.86 1.66
N VAL A 918 -29.75 -0.05 1.06
CA VAL A 918 -29.26 1.19 1.64
C VAL A 918 -30.12 2.37 1.19
N ALA A 919 -30.45 3.25 2.13
CA ALA A 919 -31.16 4.51 1.89
C ALA A 919 -30.39 5.68 2.53
N ALA A 920 -30.76 6.93 2.21
CA ALA A 920 -30.09 8.11 2.74
C ALA A 920 -31.05 9.23 3.15
N LEU A 921 -30.80 9.86 4.30
CA LEU A 921 -31.30 11.19 4.59
C LEU A 921 -30.36 12.20 3.91
N ILE A 922 -30.89 13.06 3.06
CA ILE A 922 -30.12 14.06 2.32
C ILE A 922 -30.48 15.43 2.87
N TYR A 923 -29.47 16.20 3.25
CA TYR A 923 -29.58 17.60 3.62
C TYR A 923 -29.09 18.42 2.42
N PRO A 924 -30.00 19.05 1.65
CA PRO A 924 -29.62 19.79 0.45
C PRO A 924 -28.82 21.05 0.73
N ASP A 925 -28.03 21.49 -0.25
CA ASP A 925 -27.51 22.85 -0.27
C ASP A 925 -28.65 23.83 -0.59
N LYS A 926 -29.16 24.53 0.43
CA LYS A 926 -30.33 25.42 0.29
C LYS A 926 -30.09 26.60 -0.64
N VAL A 927 -28.86 27.08 -0.72
CA VAL A 927 -28.55 28.25 -1.56
C VAL A 927 -28.66 27.83 -3.01
N ARG A 928 -27.93 26.79 -3.38
CA ARG A 928 -27.92 26.27 -4.75
C ARG A 928 -29.26 25.70 -5.18
N LEU A 929 -29.94 24.97 -4.28
CA LEU A 929 -31.27 24.46 -4.56
C LEU A 929 -32.28 25.60 -4.72
N GLY A 930 -32.15 26.67 -3.93
CA GLY A 930 -33.00 27.85 -4.05
C GLY A 930 -32.80 28.62 -5.36
N GLU A 931 -31.58 28.70 -5.87
CA GLU A 931 -31.28 29.28 -7.19
C GLU A 931 -31.92 28.44 -8.30
N TRP A 932 -31.70 27.12 -8.27
CA TRP A 932 -32.30 26.19 -9.23
C TRP A 932 -33.83 26.23 -9.20
N ALA A 933 -34.43 26.28 -8.00
CA ALA A 933 -35.88 26.36 -7.83
C ALA A 933 -36.47 27.64 -8.46
N ASN A 934 -35.78 28.78 -8.33
CA ASN A 934 -36.19 30.02 -8.97
C ASN A 934 -36.14 29.92 -10.50
N GLU A 935 -35.13 29.25 -11.05
CA GLU A 935 -34.99 29.06 -12.51
C GLU A 935 -36.04 28.10 -13.10
N HIS A 936 -36.62 27.23 -12.26
CA HIS A 936 -37.60 26.20 -12.67
C HIS A 936 -39.01 26.49 -12.15
N ASP A 937 -39.30 27.72 -11.73
CA ASP A 937 -40.60 28.18 -11.21
C ASP A 937 -41.15 27.34 -10.03
N VAL A 938 -40.27 26.75 -9.21
CA VAL A 938 -40.63 25.98 -8.01
C VAL A 938 -40.79 26.90 -6.81
N PRO A 939 -41.97 26.97 -6.16
CA PRO A 939 -42.17 27.83 -4.98
C PRO A 939 -41.29 27.43 -3.80
N ARG A 940 -40.58 28.39 -3.22
CA ARG A 940 -39.67 28.17 -2.08
C ARG A 940 -40.36 27.49 -0.89
N GLU A 941 -41.62 27.81 -0.63
CA GLU A 941 -42.39 27.27 0.50
C GLU A 941 -42.73 25.78 0.37
N ARG A 942 -42.64 25.22 -0.85
CA ARG A 942 -42.96 23.81 -1.13
C ARG A 942 -41.80 23.07 -1.81
N MET A 943 -40.63 23.69 -1.89
CA MET A 943 -39.46 23.19 -2.61
C MET A 943 -39.08 21.76 -2.24
N PHE A 944 -39.13 21.40 -0.95
CA PHE A 944 -38.77 20.06 -0.48
C PHE A 944 -39.85 18.99 -0.75
N ASP A 945 -41.08 19.42 -1.05
CA ASP A 945 -42.22 18.56 -1.39
C ASP A 945 -42.54 18.55 -2.88
N ASP A 946 -41.78 19.28 -3.70
CA ASP A 946 -42.01 19.40 -5.13
C ASP A 946 -41.51 18.15 -5.90
N PRO A 947 -42.30 17.59 -6.83
CA PRO A 947 -41.87 16.47 -7.67
C PRO A 947 -40.59 16.75 -8.48
N ALA A 948 -40.41 17.96 -8.99
CA ALA A 948 -39.25 18.30 -9.82
C ALA A 948 -37.95 18.28 -9.01
N VAL A 949 -38.00 18.72 -7.74
CA VAL A 949 -36.86 18.63 -6.82
C VAL A 949 -36.55 17.17 -6.49
N ARG A 950 -37.58 16.32 -6.30
CA ARG A 950 -37.35 14.88 -6.10
C ARG A 950 -36.71 14.21 -7.31
N GLU A 951 -37.13 14.58 -8.52
CA GLU A 951 -36.56 14.07 -9.77
C GLU A 951 -35.09 14.49 -9.91
N LEU A 952 -34.76 15.76 -9.63
CA LEU A 952 -33.37 16.25 -9.58
C LEU A 952 -32.48 15.38 -8.67
N PHE A 953 -32.93 15.09 -7.45
CA PHE A 953 -32.16 14.26 -6.52
C PHE A 953 -32.15 12.77 -6.92
N ALA A 954 -33.19 12.26 -7.57
CA ALA A 954 -33.21 10.90 -8.09
C ALA A 954 -32.18 10.73 -9.22
N GLU A 955 -32.12 11.67 -10.16
CA GLU A 955 -31.13 11.69 -11.24
C GLU A 955 -29.71 11.84 -10.70
N GLU A 956 -29.53 12.71 -9.71
CA GLU A 956 -28.22 12.93 -9.09
C GLU A 956 -27.73 11.66 -8.35
N LEU A 957 -28.60 11.00 -7.58
CA LEU A 957 -28.25 9.71 -6.96
C LEU A 957 -27.99 8.63 -8.00
N ALA A 958 -28.71 8.61 -9.12
CA ALA A 958 -28.46 7.70 -10.23
C ALA A 958 -27.10 7.95 -10.88
N ARG A 959 -26.66 9.21 -10.99
CA ARG A 959 -25.32 9.60 -11.47
C ARG A 959 -24.21 9.17 -10.50
N LEU A 960 -24.45 9.25 -9.19
CA LEU A 960 -23.46 8.97 -8.15
C LEU A 960 -23.31 7.48 -7.81
N ASN A 961 -24.40 6.70 -7.87
CA ASN A 961 -24.40 5.28 -7.53
C ASN A 961 -23.38 4.42 -8.30
N PRO A 962 -23.08 4.66 -9.60
CA PRO A 962 -22.02 3.97 -10.32
C PRO A 962 -20.62 4.14 -9.72
N LEU A 963 -20.34 5.28 -9.05
CA LEU A 963 -19.08 5.54 -8.36
C LEU A 963 -18.93 4.71 -7.08
N ILE A 964 -20.03 4.13 -6.58
CA ILE A 964 -20.03 3.18 -5.48
C ILE A 964 -19.79 1.78 -6.05
N GLU A 965 -18.54 1.32 -5.96
CA GLU A 965 -18.06 0.04 -6.50
C GLU A 965 -18.87 -1.16 -5.97
N VAL A 966 -19.27 -1.11 -4.71
CA VAL A 966 -20.00 -2.18 -4.03
C VAL A 966 -21.48 -2.03 -4.30
N LYS A 967 -22.05 -2.92 -5.12
CA LYS A 967 -23.44 -2.81 -5.59
C LYS A 967 -24.48 -2.66 -4.47
N TYR A 968 -24.33 -3.40 -3.36
CA TYR A 968 -25.25 -3.34 -2.22
C TYR A 968 -25.03 -2.11 -1.31
N HIS A 969 -24.00 -1.29 -1.56
CA HIS A 969 -23.83 0.03 -0.91
C HIS A 969 -24.56 1.16 -1.65
N ARG A 970 -25.08 0.90 -2.85
CA ARG A 970 -25.78 1.91 -3.66
C ARG A 970 -27.06 2.35 -2.98
N VAL A 971 -27.29 3.66 -2.94
CA VAL A 971 -28.46 4.29 -2.30
C VAL A 971 -29.66 4.11 -3.22
N ARG A 972 -30.64 3.34 -2.76
CA ARG A 972 -31.87 3.07 -3.53
C ARG A 972 -32.93 4.15 -3.32
N ARG A 973 -33.06 4.63 -2.09
CA ARG A 973 -34.06 5.63 -1.71
C ARG A 973 -33.45 6.72 -0.85
N ALA A 974 -34.03 7.90 -0.90
CA ALA A 974 -33.64 9.01 -0.04
C ALA A 974 -34.83 9.84 0.41
N VAL A 975 -34.64 10.61 1.49
CA VAL A 975 -35.57 11.65 1.93
C VAL A 975 -34.80 12.95 2.08
N LEU A 976 -35.35 14.03 1.52
CA LEU A 976 -34.79 15.36 1.66
C LEU A 976 -35.19 15.95 3.02
N ILE A 977 -34.20 16.44 3.78
CA ILE A 977 -34.38 17.07 5.08
C ILE A 977 -34.25 18.57 4.92
N GLU A 978 -35.34 19.27 5.26
CA GLU A 978 -35.44 20.71 5.09
C GLU A 978 -34.56 21.48 6.08
N HIS A 979 -34.41 21.07 7.33
CA HIS A 979 -33.58 21.79 8.30
C HIS A 979 -32.13 21.30 8.28
N GLU A 980 -31.18 22.18 8.59
CA GLU A 980 -29.79 21.76 8.81
C GLU A 980 -29.64 21.21 10.24
N PRO A 981 -28.80 20.19 10.47
CA PRO A 981 -28.51 19.72 11.82
C PRO A 981 -27.88 20.84 12.65
N THR A 982 -28.23 20.93 13.93
CA THR A 982 -27.73 22.00 14.79
C THR A 982 -27.08 21.49 16.08
N LEU A 983 -26.18 22.29 16.65
CA LEU A 983 -25.62 22.05 17.98
C LEU A 983 -26.68 22.23 19.08
N ALA A 984 -27.58 23.20 18.92
CA ALA A 984 -28.63 23.52 19.89
C ALA A 984 -29.60 22.34 20.07
N ASP A 985 -29.93 21.66 18.97
CA ASP A 985 -30.79 20.48 18.97
C ASP A 985 -30.04 19.19 19.36
N GLY A 986 -28.73 19.26 19.60
CA GLY A 986 -27.90 18.10 19.95
C GLY A 986 -27.65 17.13 18.79
N GLU A 987 -27.82 17.58 17.55
CA GLU A 987 -27.56 16.77 16.35
C GLU A 987 -26.13 16.92 15.83
N LEU A 988 -25.43 17.97 16.24
CA LEU A 988 -24.02 18.21 15.93
C LEU A 988 -23.15 18.21 17.18
N THR A 989 -21.91 17.77 17.02
CA THR A 989 -20.81 18.05 17.94
C THR A 989 -20.31 19.50 17.76
N PRO A 990 -19.54 20.06 18.72
CA PRO A 990 -18.87 21.35 18.55
C PRO A 990 -17.98 21.46 17.32
N SER A 991 -17.39 20.34 16.90
CA SER A 991 -16.57 20.23 15.70
C SER A 991 -17.39 20.07 14.41
N GLY A 992 -18.72 20.20 14.49
CA GLY A 992 -19.62 20.11 13.34
C GLY A 992 -19.87 18.70 12.82
N LYS A 993 -19.54 17.65 13.60
CA LYS A 993 -19.81 16.25 13.24
C LYS A 993 -21.23 15.86 13.65
N LEU A 994 -21.90 15.05 12.85
CA LEU A 994 -23.24 14.55 13.18
C LEU A 994 -23.25 13.54 14.33
N ILE A 995 -24.21 13.69 15.23
CA ILE A 995 -24.57 12.74 16.27
C ILE A 995 -25.66 11.82 15.72
N ARG A 996 -25.25 10.69 15.11
CA ARG A 996 -26.13 9.80 14.33
C ARG A 996 -27.36 9.33 15.10
N GLN A 997 -27.20 8.99 16.38
CA GLN A 997 -28.33 8.53 17.19
C GLN A 997 -29.40 9.60 17.36
N ALA A 998 -29.00 10.86 17.59
CA ALA A 998 -29.93 11.99 17.67
C ALA A 998 -30.67 12.20 16.34
N VAL A 999 -29.96 12.11 15.21
CA VAL A 999 -30.56 12.16 13.87
C VAL A 999 -31.56 11.02 13.64
N PHE A 1000 -31.20 9.79 14.01
CA PHE A 1000 -32.06 8.62 13.85
C PHE A 1000 -33.32 8.72 14.70
N ASP A 1001 -33.20 9.21 15.93
CA ASP A 1001 -34.34 9.39 16.83
C ASP A 1001 -35.26 10.51 16.33
N ARG A 1002 -34.70 11.62 15.82
CA ARG A 1002 -35.48 12.73 15.26
C ARG A 1002 -36.21 12.35 13.96
N HIS A 1003 -35.58 11.56 13.10
CA HIS A 1003 -36.09 11.24 11.76
C HIS A 1003 -36.66 9.83 11.63
N ARG A 1004 -36.99 9.18 12.75
CA ARG A 1004 -37.45 7.78 12.78
C ARG A 1004 -38.56 7.47 11.76
N GLU A 1005 -39.61 8.28 11.74
CA GLU A 1005 -40.76 8.10 10.83
C GLU A 1005 -40.36 8.21 9.35
N ARG A 1006 -39.49 9.19 9.02
CA ARG A 1006 -38.97 9.37 7.65
C ARG A 1006 -38.06 8.22 7.23
N ILE A 1007 -37.27 7.69 8.16
CA ILE A 1007 -36.43 6.51 7.93
C ILE A 1007 -37.31 5.29 7.65
N GLU A 1008 -38.35 5.08 8.45
CA GLU A 1008 -39.29 3.97 8.27
C GLU A 1008 -40.01 4.04 6.92
N ALA A 1009 -40.44 5.23 6.51
CA ALA A 1009 -41.11 5.45 5.22
C ALA A 1009 -40.26 5.06 4.00
N MET A 1010 -38.93 5.19 4.06
CA MET A 1010 -38.05 4.76 2.96
C MET A 1010 -38.06 3.25 2.75
N PHE A 1011 -38.34 2.46 3.80
CA PHE A 1011 -38.30 1.00 3.75
C PHE A 1011 -39.70 0.36 3.66
N ALA A 1012 -40.75 1.16 3.56
CA ALA A 1012 -42.09 0.66 3.27
C ALA A 1012 -42.16 0.02 1.86
N PRO A 1013 -43.00 -1.01 1.66
CA PRO A 1013 -43.21 -1.62 0.34
C PRO A 1013 -43.59 -0.57 -0.71
N ASP A 1014 -44.58 0.26 -0.36
CA ASP A 1014 -44.99 1.44 -1.12
C ASP A 1014 -44.40 2.69 -0.44
N PRO A 1015 -43.39 3.33 -1.04
CA PRO A 1015 -42.75 4.49 -0.45
C PRO A 1015 -43.72 5.69 -0.45
N ALA A 1016 -43.69 6.48 0.63
CA ALA A 1016 -44.47 7.71 0.70
C ALA A 1016 -44.07 8.70 -0.40
N SER A 1017 -44.98 9.59 -0.79
CA SER A 1017 -44.78 10.53 -1.92
C SER A 1017 -43.58 11.49 -1.74
N PHE A 1018 -43.11 11.70 -0.51
CA PHE A 1018 -41.93 12.53 -0.22
C PHE A 1018 -40.60 11.75 -0.31
N VAL A 1019 -40.63 10.45 -0.58
CA VAL A 1019 -39.44 9.62 -0.76
C VAL A 1019 -38.94 9.75 -2.20
N VAL A 1020 -37.64 10.02 -2.35
CA VAL A 1020 -36.91 9.96 -3.62
C VAL A 1020 -36.58 8.49 -3.88
N ASP A 1021 -37.13 7.89 -4.95
CA ASP A 1021 -36.81 6.51 -5.34
C ASP A 1021 -35.95 6.52 -6.61
N VAL A 1022 -34.80 5.82 -6.57
CA VAL A 1022 -33.86 5.75 -7.69
C VAL A 1022 -34.25 4.59 -8.60
N PRO A 1023 -34.64 4.83 -9.87
CA PRO A 1023 -35.16 3.78 -10.75
C PRO A 1023 -34.17 2.62 -10.97
N GLN A 1024 -34.63 1.37 -10.79
CA GLN A 1024 -33.79 0.17 -10.98
C GLN A 1024 -33.19 0.04 -12.39
N THR A 1025 -33.87 0.57 -13.41
CA THR A 1025 -33.42 0.58 -14.81
C THR A 1025 -32.19 1.45 -15.04
N GLN A 1026 -31.96 2.48 -14.21
CA GLN A 1026 -30.75 3.31 -14.26
C GLN A 1026 -29.59 2.70 -13.45
N LEU A 1027 -29.88 1.88 -12.44
CA LEU A 1027 -28.87 1.13 -11.69
C LEU A 1027 -28.21 -0.01 -12.48
N GLN A 1028 -28.86 -0.47 -13.57
CA GLN A 1028 -28.40 -1.57 -14.44
C GLN A 1028 -27.79 -1.11 -15.78
N LYS A 1029 -27.97 0.14 -16.19
CA LYS A 1029 -27.59 0.63 -17.54
C LYS A 1029 -26.16 1.19 -17.68
N VAL A 1030 -25.31 1.07 -16.65
CA VAL A 1030 -23.90 1.52 -16.69
C VAL A 1030 -22.96 0.44 -16.21
#